data_AF-A0A8J4WB74-F1
#
_entry.id   AF-A0A8J4WB74-F1
#
_cell.length_a   1.000
_cell.length_b   1.000
_cell.length_c   1.000
_cell.angle_alpha   90.00
_cell.angle_beta   90.00
_cell.angle_gamma   90.00
#
_symmetry.space_group_name_H-M   'P 1'
#
loop_
_entity.id
_entity.type
_entity.pdbx_description
1 polymer ?
#
loop_
_entity_poly.entity_id
_entity_poly.type
_entity_poly.pdbx_seq_one_letter_code
_entity_poly.pdbx_strand_id
1 'polypeptide(L)'
;MLRNKEMQAALGSGWTKAKEGIETLVKDRDLDVNLLMIAASLGAAAIGYWNEGAMLIFIFALSGALESYATERSHKDISSLLALKPETALRIEDGNMNLVSIEDLQPGDLLLASITGESIPVDKAAGDEVFAGTVNGEGALYVEVTKSAEGSLFGKIIKLVEEAQTEVPDSQRFIERFEGIYARIVVAVTLLVIGGMPLLLGWTWNDAFYKAMVFLVVASPCALVSSIMPVMLSAMSSSARRGILFKGGAHVENMAQTRVVAFDKTGTLTMGTPQVTDIVTAEGYDWARLLGAIASIENLSMHPLARAIVEQATKEDIVLPIAEQVQALTGWGIEGNVDGVLWKIGKTDVIDSIGSENVIYGNDNQNGLGEQAVKDSSVWKDIRSRLEGEGKTVSAVTANGELAGLIALRDTVRPQAAAAVKRLEAMGVKVAMLTGDRPESAAVIARETGVSLIYAGLLPEDKVKQVHLLREQYGQVLMVGDGVNDAPALAAATVGMGMGVSGSGTALEVADVVLMNDNIEEIAWVIRQARRAQRTVKQNMFFSITVILTLIAGNFLQDVALPLGVVGHEGSTILVILNGLAVCRCNDMTMRELCDMGRYVQVEPNVSIYVEDIGEGTPVIFLHGWPVNYKMFEYQLNVLPNQGIRAIAIDFRGYGKSDKPSTGYDYDRMADDVRAVIDELQLTDAVLAGFSMGGAIAVHYMSRHAGHGVSKLALLSAAAPVFTQREGYPYGLTPAQLTEQIIEPIFADRPKLLETFGGMFFAKQHSQSFMDWFHALGMEASSYGTINSAIALRDEDLRGDLSSIQVPTAILHGKKDEICPFEFAEEMHKSIAGSQLIVFEESGHGAFYDELEKFNAELIRFIKSGL
;
A
#
# COMPACT_ATOMS: atom_id res chain seq x y z
N MET A 1 34.79 16.39 17.25
CA MET A 1 33.65 17.33 17.36
C MET A 1 32.32 16.66 17.73
N LEU A 2 32.02 15.43 17.29
CA LEU A 2 30.78 14.70 17.63
C LEU A 2 30.61 14.40 19.14
N ARG A 3 31.68 13.99 19.85
CA ARG A 3 31.66 13.70 21.30
C ARG A 3 31.19 14.84 22.22
N ASN A 4 31.34 16.10 21.79
CA ASN A 4 30.98 17.25 22.63
C ASN A 4 29.50 17.62 22.54
N LYS A 5 28.83 17.30 21.42
CA LYS A 5 27.40 17.58 21.23
C LYS A 5 26.52 16.60 22.02
N GLU A 6 26.89 15.32 22.04
CA GLU A 6 26.16 14.30 22.80
C GLU A 6 26.24 14.54 24.32
N MET A 7 27.41 14.94 24.81
CA MET A 7 27.59 15.26 26.23
C MET A 7 26.85 16.53 26.65
N GLN A 8 26.80 17.55 25.78
CA GLN A 8 25.98 18.74 26.01
C GLN A 8 24.47 18.44 25.94
N ALA A 9 24.03 17.54 25.06
CA ALA A 9 22.64 17.10 24.98
C ALA A 9 22.21 16.31 26.23
N ALA A 10 23.06 15.40 26.74
CA ALA A 10 22.80 14.65 27.96
C ALA A 10 22.73 15.55 29.20
N LEU A 11 23.64 16.53 29.33
CA LEU A 11 23.61 17.51 30.41
C LEU A 11 22.41 18.45 30.32
N GLY A 12 22.00 18.85 29.10
CA GLY A 12 20.79 19.63 28.87
C GLY A 12 19.52 18.87 29.25
N SER A 13 19.39 17.61 28.84
CA SER A 13 18.27 16.73 29.17
C SER A 13 18.12 16.49 30.68
N GLY A 14 19.22 16.21 31.38
CA GLY A 14 19.21 15.99 32.83
C GLY A 14 18.77 17.24 33.63
N TRP A 15 19.17 18.44 33.19
CA TRP A 15 18.70 19.69 33.78
C TRP A 15 17.20 19.92 33.56
N THR A 16 16.69 19.61 32.37
CA THR A 16 15.26 19.73 32.04
C THR A 16 14.41 18.80 32.91
N LYS A 17 14.77 17.51 33.01
CA LYS A 17 14.03 16.54 33.87
C LYS A 17 14.07 16.94 35.34
N ALA A 18 15.19 17.48 35.82
CA ALA A 18 15.29 17.95 37.20
C ALA A 18 14.42 19.19 37.47
N LYS A 19 14.33 20.09 36.49
CA LYS A 19 13.44 21.24 36.55
C LYS A 19 11.98 20.81 36.54
N GLU A 20 11.60 19.87 35.67
CA GLU A 20 10.24 19.29 35.60
C GLU A 20 9.81 18.72 36.95
N GLY A 21 10.62 17.86 37.59
CA GLY A 21 10.28 17.28 38.89
C GLY A 21 10.08 18.32 40.01
N ILE A 22 10.79 19.46 39.97
CA ILE A 22 10.60 20.57 40.91
C ILE A 22 9.33 21.35 40.57
N GLU A 23 9.05 21.59 39.30
CA GLU A 23 7.83 22.28 38.87
C GLU A 23 6.58 21.49 39.24
N THR A 24 6.55 20.17 39.01
CA THR A 24 5.42 19.30 39.37
C THR A 24 5.16 19.29 40.88
N LEU A 25 6.21 19.29 41.70
CA LEU A 25 6.07 19.39 43.16
C LEU A 25 5.45 20.73 43.60
N VAL A 26 5.85 21.82 42.97
CA VAL A 26 5.46 23.18 43.39
C VAL A 26 4.11 23.59 42.82
N LYS A 27 3.83 23.29 41.55
CA LYS A 27 2.59 23.66 40.85
C LYS A 27 1.49 22.64 41.09
N ASP A 28 1.77 21.36 40.86
CA ASP A 28 0.76 20.30 40.82
C ASP A 28 0.59 19.62 42.18
N ARG A 29 1.49 19.88 43.12
CA ARG A 29 1.56 19.26 44.46
C ARG A 29 1.57 17.73 44.39
N ASP A 30 2.17 17.18 43.33
CA ASP A 30 2.32 15.75 43.16
C ASP A 30 3.79 15.32 43.25
N LEU A 31 3.99 14.07 43.63
CA LEU A 31 5.32 13.47 43.74
C LEU A 31 5.66 12.77 42.44
N ASP A 32 6.60 13.36 41.70
CA ASP A 32 7.08 12.85 40.42
C ASP A 32 8.32 11.96 40.61
N VAL A 33 8.51 11.02 39.69
CA VAL A 33 9.64 10.10 39.69
C VAL A 33 10.97 10.80 39.49
N ASN A 34 11.02 11.87 38.67
CA ASN A 34 12.23 12.68 38.53
C ASN A 34 12.71 13.22 39.88
N LEU A 35 11.78 13.63 40.75
CA LEU A 35 12.07 14.12 42.09
C LEU A 35 12.61 13.01 43.01
N LEU A 36 12.05 11.80 42.93
CA LEU A 36 12.50 10.64 43.69
C LEU A 36 13.97 10.28 43.36
N MET A 37 14.33 10.35 42.08
CA MET A 37 15.69 10.07 41.61
C MET A 37 16.72 11.10 42.10
N ILE A 38 16.34 12.38 42.13
CA ILE A 38 17.18 13.45 42.69
C ILE A 38 17.33 13.26 44.20
N ALA A 39 16.24 12.97 44.90
CA ALA A 39 16.27 12.73 46.34
C ALA A 39 17.16 11.54 46.70
N ALA A 40 17.09 10.44 45.93
CA ALA A 40 17.95 9.27 46.12
C ALA A 40 19.44 9.60 45.89
N SER A 41 19.76 10.34 44.83
CA SER A 41 21.13 10.76 44.54
C SER A 41 21.70 11.67 45.63
N LEU A 42 20.93 12.65 46.09
CA LEU A 42 21.35 13.54 47.18
C LEU A 42 21.49 12.79 48.50
N GLY A 43 20.60 11.84 48.77
CA GLY A 43 20.70 10.93 49.91
C GLY A 43 21.99 10.12 49.89
N ALA A 44 22.29 9.44 48.78
CA ALA A 44 23.53 8.68 48.62
C ALA A 44 24.79 9.55 48.79
N ALA A 45 24.79 10.76 48.24
CA ALA A 45 25.89 11.72 48.43
C ALA A 45 26.07 12.13 49.91
N ALA A 46 24.96 12.33 50.64
CA ALA A 46 24.98 12.75 52.05
C ALA A 46 25.61 11.71 52.98
N ILE A 47 25.53 10.42 52.66
CA ILE A 47 26.17 9.32 53.41
C ILE A 47 27.56 8.94 52.86
N GLY A 48 28.12 9.73 51.94
CA GLY A 48 29.49 9.56 51.43
C GLY A 48 29.62 8.78 50.13
N TYR A 49 28.51 8.32 49.53
CA TYR A 49 28.49 7.55 48.28
C TYR A 49 28.37 8.45 47.04
N TRP A 50 29.29 9.42 46.92
CA TRP A 50 29.28 10.45 45.85
C TRP A 50 29.33 9.85 44.44
N ASN A 51 30.14 8.81 44.23
CA ASN A 51 30.29 8.16 42.93
C ASN A 51 28.99 7.46 42.49
N GLU A 52 28.26 6.87 43.43
CA GLU A 52 27.02 6.15 43.13
C GLU A 52 25.89 7.13 42.80
N GLY A 53 25.76 8.23 43.56
CA GLY A 53 24.82 9.31 43.25
C GLY A 53 25.11 9.97 41.89
N ALA A 54 26.38 10.22 41.57
CA ALA A 54 26.76 10.77 40.26
C ALA A 54 26.43 9.81 39.11
N MET A 55 26.66 8.50 39.28
CA MET A 55 26.34 7.50 38.28
C MET A 55 24.82 7.36 38.07
N LEU A 56 24.04 7.47 39.14
CA LEU A 56 22.57 7.48 39.09
C LEU A 56 22.06 8.61 38.19
N ILE A 57 22.49 9.84 38.44
CA ILE A 57 22.09 11.00 37.61
C ILE A 57 22.51 10.82 36.15
N PHE A 58 23.72 10.27 35.91
CA PHE A 58 24.22 10.07 34.55
C PHE A 58 23.38 9.06 33.75
N ILE A 59 23.09 7.88 34.32
CA ILE A 59 22.30 6.85 33.63
C ILE A 59 20.88 7.35 33.41
N PHE A 60 20.29 8.02 34.40
CA PHE A 60 18.96 8.61 34.29
C PHE A 60 18.86 9.64 33.15
N ALA A 61 19.82 10.57 33.08
CA ALA A 61 19.88 11.56 32.01
C ALA A 61 20.07 10.92 30.63
N LEU A 62 20.88 9.87 30.53
CA LEU A 62 21.09 9.12 29.29
C LEU A 62 19.81 8.41 28.83
N SER A 63 19.12 7.74 29.75
CA SER A 63 17.83 7.08 29.49
C SER A 63 16.78 8.08 29.00
N GLY A 64 16.65 9.22 29.67
CA GLY A 64 15.77 10.31 29.26
C GLY A 64 16.09 10.87 27.87
N ALA A 65 17.37 11.03 27.54
CA ALA A 65 17.77 11.49 26.20
C ALA A 65 17.41 10.47 25.10
N LEU A 66 17.57 9.17 25.37
CA LEU A 66 17.19 8.10 24.43
C LEU A 66 15.67 8.03 24.22
N GLU A 67 14.89 8.21 25.29
CA GLU A 67 13.43 8.29 25.24
C GLU A 67 12.99 9.47 24.36
N SER A 68 13.51 10.68 24.61
CA SER A 68 13.21 11.84 23.78
C SER A 68 13.59 11.64 22.32
N TYR A 69 14.76 11.04 22.05
CA TYR A 69 15.20 10.75 20.69
C TYR A 69 14.28 9.75 19.97
N ALA A 70 13.85 8.69 20.66
CA ALA A 70 12.95 7.68 20.10
C ALA A 70 11.57 8.25 19.76
N THR A 71 11.03 9.08 20.66
CA THR A 71 9.76 9.78 20.46
C THR A 71 9.86 10.75 19.29
N GLU A 72 10.85 11.64 19.29
CA GLU A 72 11.05 12.65 18.24
C GLU A 72 11.22 12.03 16.85
N ARG A 73 11.93 10.90 16.76
CA ARG A 73 12.08 10.16 15.50
C ARG A 73 10.71 9.67 14.97
N SER A 74 9.87 9.15 15.85
CA SER A 74 8.54 8.65 15.46
C SER A 74 7.62 9.78 15.01
N HIS A 75 7.70 10.96 15.66
CA HIS A 75 7.02 12.18 15.21
C HIS A 75 7.47 12.60 13.81
N LYS A 76 8.79 12.66 13.58
CA LYS A 76 9.36 13.00 12.27
C LYS A 76 8.95 12.04 11.17
N ASP A 77 8.86 10.75 11.44
CA ASP A 77 8.42 9.77 10.44
C ASP A 77 6.98 10.05 10.00
N ILE A 78 6.08 10.39 10.93
CA ILE A 78 4.69 10.76 10.60
C ILE A 78 4.65 12.11 9.87
N SER A 79 5.41 13.12 10.32
CA SER A 79 5.46 14.45 9.71
C SER A 79 6.18 14.48 8.35
N SER A 80 7.06 13.52 8.05
CA SER A 80 7.76 13.42 6.76
C SER A 80 6.81 13.17 5.59
N LEU A 81 5.62 12.61 5.88
CA LEU A 81 4.53 12.46 4.91
C LEU A 81 3.95 13.82 4.49
N LEU A 82 4.20 14.90 5.24
CA LEU A 82 3.78 16.27 4.96
C LEU A 82 4.82 17.08 4.16
N ALA A 83 5.98 16.50 3.86
CA ALA A 83 7.09 17.19 3.18
C ALA A 83 6.79 17.60 1.72
N LEU A 84 5.62 17.22 1.20
CA LEU A 84 5.12 17.60 -0.12
C LEU A 84 4.33 18.92 -0.13
N LYS A 85 4.17 19.60 1.02
CA LYS A 85 3.52 20.91 1.11
C LYS A 85 4.34 21.98 0.36
N PRO A 86 3.82 22.62 -0.70
CA PRO A 86 4.47 23.82 -1.24
C PRO A 86 4.38 24.95 -0.20
N GLU A 87 5.51 25.57 0.15
CA GLU A 87 5.53 26.67 1.12
C GLU A 87 5.04 27.99 0.51
N THR A 88 5.09 28.12 -0.81
CA THR A 88 4.76 29.35 -1.55
C THR A 88 3.96 29.06 -2.81
N ALA A 89 3.17 30.04 -3.25
CA ALA A 89 2.44 30.00 -4.51
C ALA A 89 2.65 31.31 -5.30
N LEU A 90 2.55 31.24 -6.63
CA LEU A 90 2.56 32.41 -7.51
C LEU A 90 1.12 32.90 -7.73
N ARG A 91 0.74 33.95 -7.01
CA ARG A 91 -0.56 34.62 -7.17
C ARG A 91 -0.49 35.69 -8.26
N ILE A 92 -1.53 35.77 -9.09
CA ILE A 92 -1.67 36.78 -10.13
C ILE A 92 -2.60 37.89 -9.62
N GLU A 93 -2.07 39.11 -9.53
CA GLU A 93 -2.83 40.33 -9.19
C GLU A 93 -2.49 41.43 -10.21
N ASP A 94 -3.52 42.06 -10.80
CA ASP A 94 -3.38 43.14 -11.80
C ASP A 94 -2.42 42.82 -12.97
N GLY A 95 -2.32 41.54 -13.36
CA GLY A 95 -1.43 41.07 -14.42
C GLY A 95 0.03 40.88 -14.01
N ASN A 96 0.37 41.07 -12.72
CA ASN A 96 1.68 40.81 -12.15
C ASN A 96 1.68 39.50 -11.34
N MET A 97 2.81 38.79 -11.35
CA MET A 97 3.02 37.56 -10.57
C MET A 97 3.72 37.89 -9.25
N ASN A 98 3.05 37.63 -8.13
CA ASN A 98 3.57 37.81 -6.78
C ASN A 98 3.75 36.45 -6.10
N LEU A 99 4.95 36.16 -5.62
CA LEU A 99 5.21 34.99 -4.79
C LEU A 99 4.67 35.26 -3.37
N VAL A 100 3.71 34.47 -2.92
CA VAL A 100 3.06 34.62 -1.61
C VAL A 100 3.13 33.32 -0.81
N SER A 101 3.03 33.42 0.52
CA SER A 101 2.84 32.23 1.37
C SER A 101 1.50 31.59 1.04
N ILE A 102 1.41 30.26 1.07
CA ILE A 102 0.12 29.59 0.86
C ILE A 102 -0.92 29.91 1.95
N GLU A 103 -0.47 30.40 3.12
CA GLU A 103 -1.34 30.81 4.24
C GLU A 103 -2.06 32.12 3.96
N ASP A 104 -1.54 32.94 3.04
CA ASP A 104 -2.10 34.24 2.67
C ASP A 104 -3.11 34.15 1.50
N LEU A 105 -3.31 32.94 0.95
CA LEU A 105 -4.22 32.71 -0.17
C LEU A 105 -5.68 32.72 0.25
N GLN A 106 -6.52 33.41 -0.52
CA GLN A 106 -7.96 33.48 -0.29
C GLN A 106 -8.75 32.86 -1.45
N PRO A 107 -9.96 32.32 -1.19
CA PRO A 107 -10.85 31.89 -2.26
C PRO A 107 -11.10 33.01 -3.27
N GLY A 108 -10.95 32.69 -4.57
CA GLY A 108 -11.00 33.65 -5.68
C GLY A 108 -9.63 34.15 -6.16
N ASP A 109 -8.53 33.83 -5.46
CA ASP A 109 -7.17 34.12 -5.94
C ASP A 109 -6.85 33.27 -7.19
N LEU A 110 -6.18 33.89 -8.18
CA LEU A 110 -5.70 33.23 -9.39
C LEU A 110 -4.23 32.85 -9.23
N LEU A 111 -3.92 31.57 -9.44
CA LEU A 111 -2.58 31.01 -9.29
C LEU A 111 -2.01 30.53 -10.62
N LEU A 112 -0.69 30.63 -10.76
CA LEU A 112 0.08 29.98 -11.82
C LEU A 112 0.81 28.75 -11.25
N ALA A 113 0.44 27.56 -11.71
CA ALA A 113 1.10 26.32 -11.29
C ALA A 113 2.20 25.89 -12.29
N SER A 114 3.44 25.73 -11.84
CA SER A 114 4.59 25.38 -12.69
C SER A 114 5.63 24.50 -11.98
N ILE A 115 5.23 23.35 -11.46
CA ILE A 115 6.15 22.36 -10.86
C ILE A 115 5.60 20.95 -11.14
N THR A 116 6.47 20.01 -11.54
CA THR A 116 6.20 18.63 -12.05
C THR A 116 6.58 17.51 -11.05
N GLY A 117 5.82 16.40 -11.04
CA GLY A 117 6.16 15.19 -10.24
C GLY A 117 4.99 14.34 -9.69
N GLU A 118 4.31 13.55 -10.53
CA GLU A 118 3.70 12.25 -10.17
C GLU A 118 3.72 11.30 -11.39
N SER A 119 3.56 9.99 -11.14
CA SER A 119 3.97 8.92 -12.07
C SER A 119 3.00 8.61 -13.22
N ILE A 120 1.74 9.06 -13.17
CA ILE A 120 0.84 9.09 -14.34
C ILE A 120 0.01 10.39 -14.25
N PRO A 121 0.32 11.42 -15.07
CA PRO A 121 -0.45 12.65 -15.08
C PRO A 121 -1.90 12.40 -15.50
N VAL A 122 -2.84 13.07 -14.84
CA VAL A 122 -4.25 13.12 -15.26
C VAL A 122 -4.45 14.41 -16.04
N ASP A 123 -4.91 14.31 -17.28
CA ASP A 123 -5.20 15.48 -18.12
C ASP A 123 -6.29 16.35 -17.48
N LYS A 124 -6.11 17.67 -17.54
CA LYS A 124 -7.02 18.66 -16.98
C LYS A 124 -7.39 19.70 -18.02
N ALA A 125 -8.69 19.96 -18.17
CA ALA A 125 -9.26 20.99 -19.00
C ALA A 125 -9.83 22.15 -18.16
N ALA A 126 -10.18 23.25 -18.82
CA ALA A 126 -10.81 24.39 -18.16
C ALA A 126 -12.13 23.98 -17.51
N GLY A 127 -12.23 24.20 -16.19
CA GLY A 127 -13.39 23.81 -15.38
C GLY A 127 -13.18 22.55 -14.53
N ASP A 128 -12.09 21.80 -14.75
CA ASP A 128 -11.77 20.64 -13.92
C ASP A 128 -11.20 21.04 -12.56
N GLU A 129 -11.57 20.31 -11.52
CA GLU A 129 -10.99 20.48 -10.19
C GLU A 129 -9.55 19.94 -10.14
N VAL A 130 -8.68 20.70 -9.48
CA VAL A 130 -7.29 20.34 -9.15
C VAL A 130 -7.08 20.43 -7.65
N PHE A 131 -6.29 19.51 -7.08
CA PHE A 131 -6.09 19.43 -5.63
C PHE A 131 -4.79 20.10 -5.20
N ALA A 132 -4.79 20.66 -3.99
CA ALA A 132 -3.58 21.21 -3.40
C ALA A 132 -2.53 20.10 -3.18
N GLY A 133 -1.29 20.35 -3.60
CA GLY A 133 -0.21 19.35 -3.59
C GLY A 133 -0.14 18.49 -4.86
N THR A 134 -1.14 18.56 -5.75
CA THR A 134 -1.01 17.98 -7.10
C THR A 134 0.08 18.71 -7.86
N VAL A 135 0.86 17.92 -8.59
CA VAL A 135 2.02 18.42 -9.29
C VAL A 135 1.68 18.59 -10.77
N ASN A 136 1.79 19.82 -11.28
CA ASN A 136 1.39 20.15 -12.65
C ASN A 136 2.37 19.51 -13.64
N GLY A 137 1.85 18.79 -14.63
CA GLY A 137 2.62 18.15 -15.70
C GLY A 137 3.10 19.14 -16.75
N GLU A 138 2.76 18.89 -18.01
CA GLU A 138 3.08 19.80 -19.12
C GLU A 138 2.01 20.90 -19.28
N GLY A 139 2.46 22.13 -19.56
CA GLY A 139 1.58 23.29 -19.77
C GLY A 139 1.40 24.16 -18.53
N ALA A 140 1.06 25.43 -18.73
CA ALA A 140 0.77 26.36 -17.65
C ALA A 140 -0.73 26.33 -17.33
N LEU A 141 -1.07 26.06 -16.08
CA LEU A 141 -2.45 26.11 -15.58
C LEU A 141 -2.69 27.40 -14.81
N TYR A 142 -3.82 28.05 -15.12
CA TYR A 142 -4.40 29.10 -14.31
C TYR A 142 -5.44 28.46 -13.41
N VAL A 143 -5.21 28.52 -12.10
CA VAL A 143 -6.06 27.84 -11.12
C VAL A 143 -6.71 28.89 -10.22
N GLU A 144 -8.03 28.84 -10.09
CA GLU A 144 -8.77 29.63 -9.10
C GLU A 144 -8.81 28.89 -7.77
N VAL A 145 -8.43 29.56 -6.68
CA VAL A 145 -8.50 28.99 -5.33
C VAL A 145 -9.96 28.86 -4.92
N THR A 146 -10.43 27.64 -4.68
CA THR A 146 -11.83 27.37 -4.25
C THR A 146 -11.96 27.18 -2.73
N LYS A 147 -10.87 26.83 -2.04
CA LYS A 147 -10.85 26.55 -0.58
C LYS A 147 -9.60 27.17 0.06
N SER A 148 -9.71 27.60 1.32
CA SER A 148 -8.56 28.07 2.12
C SER A 148 -7.57 26.93 2.40
N ALA A 149 -6.34 27.28 2.78
CA ALA A 149 -5.29 26.31 3.11
C ALA A 149 -5.74 25.30 4.20
N GLU A 150 -6.40 25.79 5.26
CA GLU A 150 -6.97 24.95 6.34
C GLU A 150 -8.14 24.07 5.86
N GLY A 151 -8.91 24.54 4.89
CA GLY A 151 -10.07 23.82 4.32
C GLY A 151 -9.71 22.79 3.25
N SER A 152 -8.44 22.72 2.83
CA SER A 152 -7.95 21.79 1.81
C SER A 152 -7.82 20.36 2.36
N LEU A 153 -7.87 19.34 1.49
CA LEU A 153 -7.68 17.93 1.90
C LEU A 153 -6.33 17.73 2.61
N PHE A 154 -5.28 18.38 2.10
CA PHE A 154 -3.94 18.37 2.68
C PHE A 154 -3.89 19.10 4.04
N GLY A 155 -4.55 20.26 4.16
CA GLY A 155 -4.69 20.97 5.44
C GLY A 155 -5.41 20.14 6.50
N LYS A 156 -6.43 19.38 6.10
CA LYS A 156 -7.10 18.41 6.97
C LYS A 156 -6.14 17.32 7.42
N ILE A 157 -5.37 16.72 6.51
CA ILE A 157 -4.36 15.69 6.85
C ILE A 157 -3.32 16.23 7.86
N ILE A 158 -2.82 17.46 7.67
CA ILE A 158 -1.89 18.09 8.62
C ILE A 158 -2.51 18.18 10.01
N LYS A 159 -3.74 18.71 10.10
CA LYS A 159 -4.46 18.83 11.37
C LYS A 159 -4.64 17.47 12.04
N LEU A 160 -4.96 16.42 11.27
CA LEU A 160 -5.08 15.05 11.79
C LEU A 160 -3.74 14.54 12.33
N VAL A 161 -2.63 14.82 11.64
CA VAL A 161 -1.29 14.47 12.11
C VAL A 161 -0.95 15.20 13.41
N GLU A 162 -1.27 16.48 13.53
CA GLU A 162 -1.02 17.27 14.75
C GLU A 162 -1.87 16.79 15.93
N GLU A 163 -3.16 16.54 15.71
CA GLU A 163 -4.06 15.93 16.71
C GLU A 163 -3.52 14.57 17.17
N ALA A 164 -3.05 13.76 16.23
CA ALA A 164 -2.48 12.44 16.50
C ALA A 164 -1.23 12.46 17.38
N GLN A 165 -0.45 13.52 17.31
CA GLN A 165 0.76 13.69 18.12
C GLN A 165 0.47 14.18 19.54
N THR A 166 -0.67 14.82 19.75
CA THR A 166 -1.02 15.48 21.02
C THR A 166 -2.02 14.68 21.85
N GLU A 167 -2.72 13.72 21.24
CA GLU A 167 -3.67 12.86 21.94
C GLU A 167 -2.97 11.80 22.81
N VAL A 168 -3.40 11.71 24.08
CA VAL A 168 -2.92 10.71 25.03
C VAL A 168 -3.89 9.51 25.07
N PRO A 169 -3.43 8.25 25.01
CA PRO A 169 -4.28 7.08 25.15
C PRO A 169 -4.89 6.91 26.55
N ASP A 170 -6.02 6.19 26.65
CA ASP A 170 -6.68 5.92 27.94
C ASP A 170 -5.81 5.10 28.88
N SER A 171 -5.05 4.13 28.35
CA SER A 171 -4.14 3.33 29.17
C SER A 171 -3.02 4.19 29.78
N GLN A 172 -2.50 5.17 29.03
CA GLN A 172 -1.49 6.11 29.50
C GLN A 172 -2.05 7.00 30.62
N ARG A 173 -3.24 7.60 30.42
CA ARG A 173 -3.94 8.37 31.47
C ARG A 173 -4.22 7.57 32.73
N PHE A 174 -4.46 6.27 32.61
CA PHE A 174 -4.65 5.39 33.76
C PHE A 174 -3.34 5.18 34.52
N ILE A 175 -2.23 4.94 33.81
CA ILE A 175 -0.91 4.74 34.41
C ILE A 175 -0.41 6.02 35.10
N GLU A 176 -0.58 7.19 34.51
CA GLU A 176 -0.22 8.48 35.14
C GLU A 176 -0.97 8.72 36.46
N ARG A 177 -2.26 8.37 36.51
CA ARG A 177 -3.04 8.45 37.76
C ARG A 177 -2.57 7.44 38.81
N PHE A 178 -2.16 6.25 38.38
CA PHE A 178 -1.61 5.23 39.26
C PHE A 178 -0.24 5.64 39.82
N GLU A 179 0.60 6.27 39.01
CA GLU A 179 1.95 6.72 39.35
C GLU A 179 1.97 7.62 40.59
N GLY A 180 1.13 8.66 40.65
CA GLY A 180 1.10 9.56 41.80
C GLY A 180 0.73 8.88 43.12
N ILE A 181 -0.21 7.91 43.08
CA ILE A 181 -0.56 7.11 44.27
C ILE A 181 0.61 6.19 44.66
N TYR A 182 1.20 5.53 43.67
CA TYR A 182 2.30 4.60 43.85
C TYR A 182 3.55 5.30 44.42
N ALA A 183 3.91 6.48 43.92
CA ALA A 183 5.03 7.29 44.42
C ALA A 183 4.88 7.63 45.91
N ARG A 184 3.67 8.00 46.36
CA ARG A 184 3.38 8.25 47.79
C ARG A 184 3.58 7.01 48.65
N ILE A 185 3.17 5.84 48.16
CA ILE A 185 3.38 4.56 48.84
C ILE A 185 4.89 4.28 48.96
N VAL A 186 5.65 4.43 47.87
CA VAL A 186 7.11 4.23 47.86
C VAL A 186 7.80 5.16 48.87
N VAL A 187 7.42 6.44 48.93
CA VAL A 187 7.99 7.38 49.91
C VAL A 187 7.64 6.98 51.34
N ALA A 188 6.39 6.60 51.61
CA ALA A 188 5.97 6.17 52.94
C ALA A 188 6.74 4.92 53.40
N VAL A 189 6.91 3.93 52.51
CA VAL A 189 7.70 2.73 52.79
C VAL A 189 9.17 3.06 52.99
N THR A 190 9.75 3.96 52.19
CA THR A 190 11.14 4.45 52.35
C THR A 190 11.36 5.03 53.74
N LEU A 191 10.47 5.90 54.22
CA LEU A 191 10.54 6.47 55.57
C LEU A 191 10.42 5.40 56.66
N LEU A 192 9.56 4.40 56.44
CA LEU A 192 9.41 3.25 57.34
C LEU A 192 10.67 2.40 57.38
N VAL A 193 11.36 2.18 56.25
CA VAL A 193 12.63 1.45 56.21
C VAL A 193 13.70 2.20 57.01
N ILE A 194 13.83 3.51 56.81
CA ILE A 194 14.82 4.36 57.51
C ILE A 194 14.60 4.32 59.03
N GLY A 195 13.36 4.51 59.49
CA GLY A 195 13.05 4.59 60.92
C GLY A 195 12.83 3.24 61.61
N GLY A 196 12.24 2.28 60.89
CA GLY A 196 11.75 1.02 61.45
C GLY A 196 12.78 -0.11 61.45
N MET A 197 13.61 -0.24 60.41
CA MET A 197 14.56 -1.36 60.33
C MET A 197 15.67 -1.32 61.39
N PRO A 198 16.23 -0.16 61.77
CA PRO A 198 17.15 -0.08 62.91
C PRO A 198 16.51 -0.54 64.23
N LEU A 199 15.22 -0.23 64.42
CA LEU A 199 14.47 -0.57 65.65
C LEU A 199 14.04 -2.05 65.70
N LEU A 200 13.71 -2.65 64.56
CA LEU A 200 13.15 -4.00 64.48
C LEU A 200 14.21 -5.08 64.23
N LEU A 201 15.21 -4.80 63.37
CA LEU A 201 16.20 -5.77 62.89
C LEU A 201 17.64 -5.45 63.32
N GLY A 202 17.85 -4.36 64.07
CA GLY A 202 19.17 -3.96 64.57
C GLY A 202 20.14 -3.46 63.49
N TRP A 203 19.63 -3.04 62.33
CA TRP A 203 20.46 -2.46 61.26
C TRP A 203 21.11 -1.15 61.72
N THR A 204 22.27 -0.81 61.16
CA THR A 204 22.83 0.52 61.37
C THR A 204 21.97 1.57 60.67
N TRP A 205 21.94 2.80 61.20
CA TRP A 205 21.23 3.91 60.56
C TRP A 205 21.72 4.15 59.13
N ASN A 206 23.02 3.94 58.87
CA ASN A 206 23.60 4.08 57.54
C ASN A 206 23.12 2.97 56.59
N ASP A 207 23.08 1.72 57.03
CA ASP A 207 22.63 0.59 56.20
C ASP A 207 21.14 0.72 55.86
N ALA A 208 20.33 1.10 56.86
CA ALA A 208 18.90 1.36 56.66
C ALA A 208 18.66 2.52 55.69
N PHE A 209 19.43 3.60 55.83
CA PHE A 209 19.35 4.75 54.93
C PHE A 209 19.80 4.40 53.50
N TYR A 210 20.92 3.70 53.34
CA TYR A 210 21.42 3.25 52.04
C TYR A 210 20.41 2.33 51.34
N LYS A 211 19.91 1.30 52.02
CA LYS A 211 18.88 0.39 51.47
C LYS A 211 17.56 1.08 51.16
N ALA A 212 17.21 2.12 51.91
CA ALA A 212 16.05 2.95 51.60
C ALA A 212 16.26 3.76 50.32
N MET A 213 17.48 4.28 50.07
CA MET A 213 17.80 4.97 48.81
C MET A 213 17.79 4.01 47.62
N VAL A 214 18.34 2.80 47.78
CA VAL A 214 18.25 1.76 46.74
C VAL A 214 16.79 1.41 46.47
N PHE A 215 15.98 1.18 47.50
CA PHE A 215 14.54 0.92 47.37
C PHE A 215 13.81 2.05 46.63
N LEU A 216 14.06 3.30 47.01
CA LEU A 216 13.44 4.49 46.42
C LEU A 216 13.67 4.54 44.90
N VAL A 217 14.85 4.14 44.44
CA VAL A 217 15.21 4.06 43.01
C VAL A 217 14.57 2.86 42.34
N VAL A 218 14.81 1.65 42.83
CA VAL A 218 14.39 0.42 42.13
C VAL A 218 12.88 0.21 42.13
N ALA A 219 12.18 0.80 43.10
CA ALA A 219 10.73 0.76 43.17
C ALA A 219 10.07 1.71 42.16
N SER A 220 10.79 2.64 41.55
CA SER A 220 10.25 3.57 40.56
C SER A 220 9.52 2.85 39.40
N PRO A 221 8.38 3.36 38.90
CA PRO A 221 7.65 2.75 37.79
C PRO A 221 8.05 3.26 36.39
N CYS A 222 9.21 3.91 36.17
CA CYS A 222 9.59 4.51 34.87
C CYS A 222 9.31 3.60 33.65
N ALA A 223 9.84 2.37 33.68
CA ALA A 223 9.66 1.42 32.57
C ALA A 223 8.19 1.05 32.32
N LEU A 224 7.33 1.12 33.34
CA LEU A 224 5.90 0.89 33.20
C LEU A 224 5.21 2.06 32.48
N VAL A 225 5.58 3.29 32.82
CA VAL A 225 5.06 4.51 32.17
C VAL A 225 5.49 4.57 30.70
N SER A 226 6.76 4.29 30.40
CA SER A 226 7.28 4.30 29.02
C SER A 226 6.85 3.08 28.18
N SER A 227 5.95 2.22 28.67
CA SER A 227 5.51 1.00 27.97
C SER A 227 4.51 1.23 26.84
N ILE A 228 3.82 2.38 26.82
CA ILE A 228 2.64 2.61 25.96
C ILE A 228 2.98 3.52 24.78
N MET A 229 3.39 4.77 25.03
CA MET A 229 3.55 5.78 23.98
C MET A 229 4.52 5.39 22.86
N PRO A 230 5.71 4.83 23.13
CA PRO A 230 6.61 4.38 22.07
C PRO A 230 5.99 3.30 21.15
N VAL A 231 5.17 2.42 21.73
CA VAL A 231 4.45 1.38 20.98
C VAL A 231 3.36 2.00 20.11
N MET A 232 2.58 2.93 20.65
CA MET A 232 1.49 3.60 19.91
C MET A 232 2.03 4.42 18.75
N LEU A 233 3.05 5.26 19.00
CA LEU A 233 3.70 6.05 17.96
C LEU A 233 4.30 5.16 16.86
N SER A 234 4.87 4.02 17.24
CA SER A 234 5.40 3.05 16.27
C SER A 234 4.29 2.41 15.42
N ALA A 235 3.18 2.02 16.04
CA ALA A 235 2.03 1.47 15.33
C ALA A 235 1.43 2.50 14.35
N MET A 236 1.27 3.75 14.79
CA MET A 236 0.76 4.85 13.95
C MET A 236 1.70 5.16 12.78
N SER A 237 3.00 5.29 13.04
CA SER A 237 4.03 5.50 12.02
C SER A 237 4.04 4.37 10.97
N SER A 238 3.92 3.11 11.42
CA SER A 238 3.83 1.96 10.50
C SER A 238 2.55 1.93 9.67
N SER A 239 1.44 2.38 10.25
CA SER A 239 0.13 2.44 9.58
C SER A 239 0.10 3.55 8.53
N ALA A 240 0.69 4.70 8.85
CA ALA A 240 0.74 5.84 7.94
C ALA A 240 1.55 5.52 6.68
N ARG A 241 2.64 4.74 6.79
CA ARG A 241 3.41 4.23 5.63
C ARG A 241 2.59 3.32 4.69
N ARG A 242 1.48 2.76 5.15
CA ARG A 242 0.53 1.96 4.34
C ARG A 242 -0.71 2.75 3.92
N GLY A 243 -0.72 4.06 4.11
CA GLY A 243 -1.86 4.91 3.79
C GLY A 243 -3.00 4.83 4.80
N ILE A 244 -2.72 4.49 6.07
CA ILE A 244 -3.74 4.45 7.14
C ILE A 244 -3.33 5.41 8.24
N LEU A 245 -4.08 6.50 8.39
CA LEU A 245 -3.77 7.57 9.35
C LEU A 245 -4.68 7.48 10.57
N PHE A 246 -4.09 7.39 11.76
CA PHE A 246 -4.81 7.49 13.03
C PHE A 246 -4.80 8.94 13.52
N LYS A 247 -5.93 9.44 14.04
CA LYS A 247 -6.02 10.74 14.73
C LYS A 247 -5.42 10.75 16.13
N GLY A 248 -4.91 9.61 16.60
CA GLY A 248 -4.20 9.51 17.86
C GLY A 248 -4.14 8.09 18.42
N GLY A 249 -3.37 7.94 19.50
CA GLY A 249 -3.03 6.64 20.06
C GLY A 249 -4.21 5.93 20.73
N ALA A 250 -5.21 6.66 21.21
CA ALA A 250 -6.42 6.06 21.78
C ALA A 250 -7.18 5.22 20.74
N HIS A 251 -7.19 5.70 19.49
CA HIS A 251 -7.85 4.98 18.39
C HIS A 251 -7.10 3.71 17.98
N VAL A 252 -5.78 3.64 18.17
CA VAL A 252 -5.00 2.39 18.02
C VAL A 252 -5.40 1.37 19.10
N GLU A 253 -5.54 1.80 20.35
CA GLU A 253 -6.00 0.93 21.44
C GLU A 253 -7.42 0.40 21.20
N ASN A 254 -8.33 1.28 20.76
CA ASN A 254 -9.70 0.92 20.44
C ASN A 254 -9.77 -0.03 19.24
N MET A 255 -8.97 0.22 18.20
CA MET A 255 -8.86 -0.64 17.02
C MET A 255 -8.41 -2.07 17.38
N ALA A 256 -7.55 -2.22 18.40
CA ALA A 256 -7.09 -3.53 18.86
C ALA A 256 -8.23 -4.39 19.43
N GLN A 257 -9.30 -3.75 19.89
CA GLN A 257 -10.46 -4.40 20.53
C GLN A 257 -11.58 -4.72 19.55
N THR A 258 -11.48 -4.32 18.28
CA THR A 258 -12.51 -4.51 17.25
C THR A 258 -12.95 -5.97 17.15
N ARG A 259 -14.27 -6.18 17.28
CA ARG A 259 -14.96 -7.46 17.14
C ARG A 259 -15.92 -7.49 15.96
N VAL A 260 -16.42 -6.32 15.54
CA VAL A 260 -17.30 -6.16 14.38
C VAL A 260 -16.77 -5.05 13.49
N VAL A 261 -16.79 -5.28 12.18
CA VAL A 261 -16.64 -4.23 11.17
C VAL A 261 -17.99 -4.02 10.50
N ALA A 262 -18.51 -2.82 10.63
CA ALA A 262 -19.72 -2.34 10.00
C ALA A 262 -19.33 -1.48 8.80
N PHE A 263 -19.61 -1.94 7.59
CA PHE A 263 -19.38 -1.19 6.37
C PHE A 263 -20.66 -0.45 5.96
N ASP A 264 -20.52 0.81 5.55
CA ASP A 264 -21.50 1.38 4.62
C ASP A 264 -21.40 0.64 3.27
N LYS A 265 -22.50 0.64 2.51
CA LYS A 265 -22.50 0.01 1.18
C LYS A 265 -21.83 0.92 0.16
N THR A 266 -22.37 2.13 -0.03
CA THR A 266 -22.06 2.99 -1.17
C THR A 266 -20.67 3.60 -0.96
N GLY A 267 -19.80 3.55 -1.98
CA GLY A 267 -18.45 4.12 -1.94
C GLY A 267 -17.47 3.46 -0.96
N THR A 268 -17.94 2.48 -0.18
CA THR A 268 -17.12 1.68 0.73
C THR A 268 -16.97 0.25 0.23
N LEU A 269 -18.02 -0.57 0.27
CA LEU A 269 -18.00 -1.93 -0.34
C LEU A 269 -18.12 -1.87 -1.87
N THR A 270 -18.74 -0.81 -2.37
CA THR A 270 -18.89 -0.52 -3.79
C THR A 270 -17.99 0.64 -4.22
N MET A 271 -17.90 0.86 -5.54
CA MET A 271 -17.12 1.96 -6.11
C MET A 271 -17.73 3.33 -5.77
N GLY A 272 -19.03 3.41 -5.46
CA GLY A 272 -19.74 4.65 -5.14
C GLY A 272 -20.16 5.45 -6.36
N THR A 273 -19.69 5.06 -7.55
CA THR A 273 -20.11 5.58 -8.84
C THR A 273 -20.89 4.50 -9.60
N PRO A 274 -22.08 4.83 -10.14
CA PRO A 274 -22.82 3.90 -10.97
C PRO A 274 -22.03 3.60 -12.25
N GLN A 275 -22.08 2.36 -12.72
CA GLN A 275 -21.50 1.93 -13.97
C GLN A 275 -22.57 1.27 -14.84
N VAL A 276 -22.44 1.42 -16.16
CA VAL A 276 -23.29 0.70 -17.11
C VAL A 276 -22.91 -0.78 -17.07
N THR A 277 -23.87 -1.65 -16.76
CA THR A 277 -23.64 -3.10 -16.67
C THR A 277 -24.22 -3.86 -17.85
N ASP A 278 -25.36 -3.40 -18.38
CA ASP A 278 -26.05 -4.08 -19.48
C ASP A 278 -26.66 -3.06 -20.43
N ILE A 279 -26.55 -3.35 -21.72
CA ILE A 279 -27.26 -2.66 -22.79
C ILE A 279 -28.01 -3.72 -23.57
N VAL A 280 -29.34 -3.61 -23.60
CA VAL A 280 -30.22 -4.54 -24.30
C VAL A 280 -30.84 -3.79 -25.47
N THR A 281 -30.58 -4.21 -26.70
CA THR A 281 -31.11 -3.54 -27.89
C THR A 281 -32.32 -4.26 -28.47
N ALA A 282 -33.23 -3.51 -29.08
CA ALA A 282 -34.31 -4.04 -29.88
C ALA A 282 -33.82 -4.44 -31.28
N GLU A 283 -34.56 -5.31 -31.94
CA GLU A 283 -34.23 -5.83 -33.27
C GLU A 283 -34.22 -4.67 -34.30
N GLY A 284 -33.08 -4.48 -34.98
CA GLY A 284 -32.85 -3.36 -35.89
C GLY A 284 -32.05 -2.20 -35.30
N TYR A 285 -31.73 -2.22 -34.00
CA TYR A 285 -30.83 -1.25 -33.36
C TYR A 285 -29.48 -1.89 -33.03
N ASP A 286 -28.41 -1.22 -33.43
CA ASP A 286 -27.05 -1.56 -33.04
C ASP A 286 -26.71 -0.96 -31.66
N TRP A 287 -25.92 -1.68 -30.89
CA TRP A 287 -25.57 -1.30 -29.51
C TRP A 287 -24.72 -0.02 -29.49
N ALA A 288 -23.79 0.15 -30.43
CA ALA A 288 -22.92 1.32 -30.49
C ALA A 288 -23.71 2.57 -30.88
N ARG A 289 -24.67 2.42 -31.82
CA ARG A 289 -25.60 3.50 -32.19
C ARG A 289 -26.50 3.91 -31.03
N LEU A 290 -27.03 2.94 -30.28
CA LEU A 290 -27.87 3.20 -29.12
C LEU A 290 -27.07 3.88 -28.00
N LEU A 291 -25.89 3.36 -27.63
CA LEU A 291 -25.03 3.95 -26.62
C LEU A 291 -24.55 5.36 -27.02
N GLY A 292 -24.15 5.55 -28.28
CA GLY A 292 -23.74 6.85 -28.81
C GLY A 292 -24.85 7.90 -28.71
N ALA A 293 -26.09 7.55 -29.09
CA ALA A 293 -27.21 8.48 -28.98
C ALA A 293 -27.56 8.83 -27.53
N ILE A 294 -27.54 7.85 -26.62
CA ILE A 294 -27.80 8.08 -25.19
C ILE A 294 -26.71 8.97 -24.60
N ALA A 295 -25.44 8.63 -24.83
CA ALA A 295 -24.31 9.37 -24.30
C ALA A 295 -24.26 10.80 -24.83
N SER A 296 -24.60 11.04 -26.11
CA SER A 296 -24.70 12.39 -26.67
C SER A 296 -25.73 13.27 -25.96
N ILE A 297 -26.88 12.69 -25.56
CA ILE A 297 -27.94 13.41 -24.84
C ILE A 297 -27.54 13.61 -23.37
N GLU A 298 -27.00 12.56 -22.74
CA GLU A 298 -26.59 12.56 -21.34
C GLU A 298 -25.32 13.36 -21.07
N ASN A 299 -24.49 13.65 -22.08
CA ASN A 299 -23.30 14.51 -21.97
C ASN A 299 -23.64 15.95 -21.53
N LEU A 300 -24.90 16.37 -21.69
CA LEU A 300 -25.39 17.68 -21.23
C LEU A 300 -25.97 17.64 -19.81
N SER A 301 -26.00 16.47 -19.17
CA SER A 301 -26.59 16.24 -17.84
C SER A 301 -25.50 16.08 -16.78
N MET A 302 -25.66 16.77 -15.65
CA MET A 302 -24.75 16.66 -14.49
C MET A 302 -25.10 15.50 -13.56
N HIS A 303 -26.05 14.64 -13.95
CA HIS A 303 -26.51 13.53 -13.11
C HIS A 303 -25.47 12.40 -13.05
N PRO A 304 -25.23 11.74 -11.89
CA PRO A 304 -24.24 10.65 -11.79
C PRO A 304 -24.48 9.49 -12.77
N LEU A 305 -25.75 9.14 -13.04
CA LEU A 305 -26.10 8.13 -14.05
C LEU A 305 -25.73 8.58 -15.48
N ALA A 306 -25.84 9.88 -15.77
CA ALA A 306 -25.51 10.43 -17.09
C ALA A 306 -24.00 10.31 -17.36
N ARG A 307 -23.19 10.71 -16.38
CA ARG A 307 -21.72 10.56 -16.41
C ARG A 307 -21.30 9.11 -16.64
N ALA A 308 -21.93 8.15 -15.97
CA ALA A 308 -21.64 6.73 -16.14
C ALA A 308 -21.86 6.25 -17.59
N ILE A 309 -22.89 6.77 -18.27
CA ILE A 309 -23.19 6.40 -19.65
C ILE A 309 -22.19 7.04 -20.61
N VAL A 310 -21.84 8.32 -20.39
CA VAL A 310 -20.82 9.03 -21.18
C VAL A 310 -19.46 8.36 -21.04
N GLU A 311 -19.04 8.03 -19.80
CA GLU A 311 -17.80 7.30 -19.54
C GLU A 311 -17.77 5.94 -20.23
N GLN A 312 -18.90 5.21 -20.26
CA GLN A 312 -18.99 3.94 -20.98
C GLN A 312 -18.81 4.14 -22.49
N ALA A 313 -19.42 5.18 -23.08
CA ALA A 313 -19.24 5.49 -24.50
C ALA A 313 -17.79 5.88 -24.83
N THR A 314 -17.13 6.64 -23.95
CA THR A 314 -15.71 7.00 -24.10
C THR A 314 -14.79 5.77 -24.00
N LYS A 315 -15.05 4.86 -23.06
CA LYS A 315 -14.27 3.60 -22.91
C LYS A 315 -14.34 2.69 -24.13
N GLU A 316 -15.46 2.73 -24.85
CA GLU A 316 -15.70 1.92 -26.04
C GLU A 316 -15.32 2.67 -27.34
N ASP A 317 -14.62 3.80 -27.24
CA ASP A 317 -14.21 4.66 -28.37
C ASP A 317 -15.37 5.08 -29.30
N ILE A 318 -16.57 5.26 -28.74
CA ILE A 318 -17.76 5.68 -29.50
C ILE A 318 -17.73 7.19 -29.72
N VAL A 319 -17.74 7.59 -30.99
CA VAL A 319 -17.88 9.00 -31.37
C VAL A 319 -19.28 9.48 -31.03
N LEU A 320 -19.37 10.54 -30.21
CA LEU A 320 -20.63 11.14 -29.80
C LEU A 320 -21.18 12.07 -30.89
N PRO A 321 -22.29 11.74 -31.56
CA PRO A 321 -22.97 12.65 -32.49
C PRO A 321 -23.53 13.88 -31.75
N ILE A 322 -23.75 14.99 -32.47
CA ILE A 322 -24.28 16.21 -31.86
C ILE A 322 -25.75 15.99 -31.49
N ALA A 323 -26.09 16.24 -30.22
CA ALA A 323 -27.46 16.26 -29.75
C ALA A 323 -28.07 17.67 -29.85
N GLU A 324 -29.22 17.78 -30.48
CA GLU A 324 -30.00 19.01 -30.63
C GLU A 324 -31.28 18.94 -29.80
N GLN A 325 -31.80 20.11 -29.36
CA GLN A 325 -33.08 20.21 -28.65
C GLN A 325 -33.19 19.31 -27.41
N VAL A 326 -32.10 19.17 -26.64
CA VAL A 326 -32.08 18.36 -25.43
C VAL A 326 -32.92 19.01 -24.33
N GLN A 327 -33.85 18.25 -23.76
CA GLN A 327 -34.75 18.71 -22.70
C GLN A 327 -34.92 17.65 -21.61
N ALA A 328 -34.80 18.07 -20.35
CA ALA A 328 -35.14 17.23 -19.20
C ALA A 328 -36.66 17.15 -19.03
N LEU A 329 -37.19 15.92 -18.97
CA LEU A 329 -38.59 15.62 -18.68
C LEU A 329 -38.76 15.35 -17.19
N THR A 330 -39.22 16.36 -16.45
CA THR A 330 -39.39 16.30 -15.00
C THR A 330 -40.14 15.05 -14.56
N GLY A 331 -39.49 14.22 -13.75
CA GLY A 331 -40.09 13.00 -13.18
C GLY A 331 -40.13 11.79 -14.12
N TRP A 332 -39.58 11.88 -15.34
CA TRP A 332 -39.56 10.76 -16.29
C TRP A 332 -38.16 10.48 -16.87
N GLY A 333 -37.39 11.50 -17.27
CA GLY A 333 -36.07 11.30 -17.89
C GLY A 333 -35.55 12.49 -18.70
N ILE A 334 -34.88 12.22 -19.82
CA ILE A 334 -34.34 13.22 -20.75
C ILE A 334 -34.68 12.84 -22.20
N GLU A 335 -34.87 13.82 -23.07
CA GLU A 335 -35.06 13.62 -24.50
C GLU A 335 -34.16 14.55 -25.32
N GLY A 336 -33.85 14.15 -26.56
CA GLY A 336 -33.02 14.92 -27.48
C GLY A 336 -33.06 14.36 -28.89
N ASN A 337 -32.71 15.20 -29.86
CA ASN A 337 -32.63 14.82 -31.27
C ASN A 337 -31.17 14.52 -31.64
N VAL A 338 -30.90 13.33 -32.16
CA VAL A 338 -29.58 12.89 -32.62
C VAL A 338 -29.73 12.29 -34.00
N ASP A 339 -28.99 12.82 -34.98
CA ASP A 339 -29.06 12.41 -36.40
C ASP A 339 -30.48 12.42 -36.99
N GLY A 340 -31.32 13.36 -36.56
CA GLY A 340 -32.71 13.49 -37.02
C GLY A 340 -33.69 12.50 -36.38
N VAL A 341 -33.28 11.72 -35.37
CA VAL A 341 -34.10 10.80 -34.60
C VAL A 341 -34.37 11.37 -33.21
N LEU A 342 -35.63 11.37 -32.78
CA LEU A 342 -36.00 11.77 -31.42
C LEU A 342 -35.76 10.60 -30.45
N TRP A 343 -34.75 10.74 -29.59
CA TRP A 343 -34.44 9.77 -28.56
C TRP A 343 -34.99 10.22 -27.20
N LYS A 344 -35.54 9.27 -26.43
CA LYS A 344 -35.94 9.50 -25.04
C LYS A 344 -35.37 8.43 -24.12
N ILE A 345 -34.78 8.86 -23.01
CA ILE A 345 -34.18 7.99 -21.99
C ILE A 345 -34.88 8.27 -20.67
N GLY A 346 -35.46 7.25 -20.04
CA GLY A 346 -36.23 7.48 -18.82
C GLY A 346 -36.77 6.23 -18.17
N LYS A 347 -37.83 6.41 -17.38
CA LYS A 347 -38.49 5.33 -16.63
C LYS A 347 -38.99 4.20 -17.54
N THR A 348 -38.97 2.99 -17.00
CA THR A 348 -39.40 1.76 -17.68
C THR A 348 -40.91 1.63 -17.85
N ASP A 349 -41.70 2.56 -17.33
CA ASP A 349 -43.18 2.57 -17.41
C ASP A 349 -43.67 2.51 -18.87
N VAL A 350 -42.85 2.98 -19.82
CA VAL A 350 -43.13 2.88 -21.26
C VAL A 350 -43.25 1.43 -21.75
N ILE A 351 -42.54 0.48 -21.13
CA ILE A 351 -42.64 -0.96 -21.44
C ILE A 351 -44.04 -1.48 -21.10
N ASP A 352 -44.69 -0.89 -20.10
CA ASP A 352 -46.05 -1.27 -19.69
C ASP A 352 -47.11 -0.67 -20.63
N SER A 353 -46.83 0.49 -21.25
CA SER A 353 -47.71 1.12 -22.25
C SER A 353 -47.53 0.61 -23.69
N ILE A 354 -46.37 0.03 -24.03
CA ILE A 354 -46.09 -0.51 -25.38
C ILE A 354 -46.73 -1.90 -25.61
N GLY A 355 -47.33 -2.49 -24.58
CA GLY A 355 -48.29 -3.58 -24.74
C GLY A 355 -49.68 -3.02 -25.09
N SER A 356 -50.10 -3.23 -26.34
CA SER A 356 -51.39 -2.84 -26.96
C SER A 356 -51.62 -1.35 -27.24
N GLU A 357 -51.24 -0.90 -28.45
CA GLU A 357 -52.16 -0.33 -29.46
C GLU A 357 -51.38 0.09 -30.73
N ASN A 358 -51.53 -0.70 -31.80
CA ASN A 358 -51.36 -0.18 -33.16
C ASN A 358 -52.59 0.66 -33.48
N VAL A 359 -52.44 1.98 -33.54
CA VAL A 359 -53.27 2.86 -34.39
C VAL A 359 -52.35 3.21 -35.55
N ILE A 360 -52.67 2.87 -36.81
CA ILE A 360 -53.54 3.64 -37.71
C ILE A 360 -54.38 2.70 -38.61
N TYR A 361 -55.68 3.03 -38.76
CA TYR A 361 -56.54 2.52 -39.84
C TYR A 361 -55.95 2.88 -41.22
N GLY A 362 -55.44 1.89 -41.93
CA GLY A 362 -55.23 1.97 -43.37
C GLY A 362 -56.56 1.79 -44.11
N ASN A 363 -56.86 2.71 -45.02
CA ASN A 363 -57.93 2.55 -45.98
C ASN A 363 -57.45 1.53 -47.01
N ASP A 364 -58.16 0.40 -47.20
CA ASP A 364 -57.88 -0.48 -48.33
C ASP A 364 -59.16 -0.97 -49.01
N ASN A 365 -59.29 -0.56 -50.27
CA ASN A 365 -60.18 -1.22 -51.21
C ASN A 365 -59.59 -2.59 -51.54
N GLN A 366 -60.21 -3.61 -50.96
CA GLN A 366 -60.40 -4.95 -51.51
C GLN A 366 -59.20 -5.91 -51.57
N ASN A 367 -59.11 -6.65 -50.46
CA ASN A 367 -58.93 -8.10 -50.34
C ASN A 367 -57.52 -8.67 -50.61
N GLY A 368 -56.63 -8.48 -49.64
CA GLY A 368 -55.27 -9.03 -49.59
C GLY A 368 -54.98 -9.87 -48.33
N LEU A 369 -54.14 -10.87 -48.54
CA LEU A 369 -53.62 -11.87 -47.60
C LEU A 369 -52.90 -11.22 -46.40
N GLY A 370 -53.04 -11.80 -45.21
CA GLY A 370 -52.32 -11.36 -44.00
C GLY A 370 -51.61 -12.52 -43.30
N GLU A 371 -50.29 -12.60 -43.46
CA GLU A 371 -49.39 -13.30 -42.55
C GLU A 371 -49.33 -12.55 -41.21
N GLN A 372 -49.47 -13.29 -40.11
CA GLN A 372 -49.45 -12.74 -38.75
C GLN A 372 -48.12 -13.09 -38.09
N ALA A 373 -47.22 -12.11 -37.99
CA ALA A 373 -46.06 -12.14 -37.12
C ALA A 373 -46.42 -11.44 -35.80
N VAL A 374 -46.43 -12.21 -34.71
CA VAL A 374 -46.49 -11.71 -33.33
C VAL A 374 -45.04 -11.47 -32.89
N LYS A 375 -44.70 -10.26 -32.42
CA LYS A 375 -43.48 -10.01 -31.64
C LYS A 375 -43.86 -9.40 -30.29
N ASP A 376 -43.49 -10.12 -29.25
CA ASP A 376 -44.12 -10.20 -27.93
C ASP A 376 -43.70 -9.08 -26.94
N SER A 377 -44.67 -8.43 -26.30
CA SER A 377 -44.48 -7.49 -25.19
C SER A 377 -44.00 -8.16 -23.88
N SER A 378 -44.02 -9.49 -23.79
CA SER A 378 -43.62 -10.26 -22.59
C SER A 378 -42.12 -10.26 -22.34
N VAL A 379 -41.31 -10.31 -23.41
CA VAL A 379 -39.84 -10.44 -23.32
C VAL A 379 -39.19 -9.25 -22.60
N TRP A 380 -39.62 -8.02 -22.91
CA TRP A 380 -39.07 -6.81 -22.28
C TRP A 380 -39.42 -6.70 -20.79
N LYS A 381 -40.60 -7.20 -20.40
CA LYS A 381 -41.03 -7.25 -19.00
C LYS A 381 -40.20 -8.25 -18.20
N ASP A 382 -39.90 -9.40 -18.80
CA ASP A 382 -39.03 -10.42 -18.18
C ASP A 382 -37.59 -9.91 -18.03
N ILE A 383 -37.04 -9.25 -19.06
CA ILE A 383 -35.69 -8.67 -19.02
C ILE A 383 -35.60 -7.57 -17.97
N ARG A 384 -36.59 -6.65 -17.92
CA ARG A 384 -36.67 -5.62 -16.88
C ARG A 384 -36.71 -6.26 -15.49
N SER A 385 -37.60 -7.23 -15.27
CA SER A 385 -37.75 -7.86 -13.95
C SER A 385 -36.48 -8.58 -13.50
N ARG A 386 -35.77 -9.24 -14.44
CA ARG A 386 -34.46 -9.84 -14.17
C ARG A 386 -33.42 -8.80 -13.76
N LEU A 387 -33.27 -7.73 -14.55
CA LEU A 387 -32.26 -6.68 -14.30
C LEU A 387 -32.55 -5.92 -12.99
N GLU A 388 -33.81 -5.57 -12.73
CA GLU A 388 -34.23 -4.97 -11.46
C GLU A 388 -33.99 -5.92 -10.27
N GLY A 389 -34.24 -7.23 -10.45
CA GLY A 389 -33.95 -8.27 -9.45
C GLY A 389 -32.46 -8.48 -9.16
N GLU A 390 -31.59 -8.10 -10.09
CA GLU A 390 -30.13 -8.05 -9.93
C GLU A 390 -29.66 -6.75 -9.23
N GLY A 391 -30.59 -5.90 -8.78
CA GLY A 391 -30.33 -4.64 -8.09
C GLY A 391 -29.89 -3.51 -9.03
N LYS A 392 -30.16 -3.64 -10.34
CA LYS A 392 -29.78 -2.64 -11.35
C LYS A 392 -30.87 -1.57 -11.48
N THR A 393 -30.45 -0.33 -11.67
CA THR A 393 -31.34 0.76 -12.13
C THR A 393 -31.49 0.63 -13.64
N VAL A 394 -32.70 0.33 -14.09
CA VAL A 394 -33.00 0.13 -15.51
C VAL A 394 -33.69 1.38 -16.06
N SER A 395 -33.19 1.89 -17.17
CA SER A 395 -33.81 2.96 -17.95
C SER A 395 -34.23 2.44 -19.32
N ALA A 396 -35.42 2.81 -19.76
CA ALA A 396 -35.90 2.51 -21.10
C ALA A 396 -35.47 3.59 -22.08
N VAL A 397 -35.11 3.17 -23.29
CA VAL A 397 -34.63 4.01 -24.38
C VAL A 397 -35.58 3.85 -25.55
N THR A 398 -36.18 4.95 -26.01
CA THR A 398 -37.04 4.96 -27.20
C THR A 398 -36.46 5.84 -28.30
N ALA A 399 -36.70 5.42 -29.55
CA ALA A 399 -36.36 6.17 -30.75
C ALA A 399 -37.65 6.40 -31.55
N ASN A 400 -38.00 7.66 -31.81
CA ASN A 400 -39.25 8.07 -32.47
C ASN A 400 -40.53 7.46 -31.86
N GLY A 401 -40.51 7.15 -30.55
CA GLY A 401 -41.64 6.54 -29.84
C GLY A 401 -41.66 5.00 -29.83
N GLU A 402 -40.76 4.34 -30.56
CA GLU A 402 -40.58 2.89 -30.49
C GLU A 402 -39.50 2.51 -29.46
N LEU A 403 -39.66 1.38 -28.78
CA LEU A 403 -38.67 0.88 -27.82
C LEU A 403 -37.40 0.45 -28.56
N ALA A 404 -36.31 1.20 -28.39
CA ALA A 404 -35.02 0.93 -29.00
C ALA A 404 -34.13 0.04 -28.12
N GLY A 405 -34.30 0.09 -26.80
CA GLY A 405 -33.57 -0.77 -25.87
C GLY A 405 -33.74 -0.43 -24.39
N LEU A 406 -33.00 -1.13 -23.54
CA LEU A 406 -32.84 -0.86 -22.11
C LEU A 406 -31.37 -0.64 -21.80
N ILE A 407 -31.09 0.29 -20.90
CA ILE A 407 -29.76 0.47 -20.31
C ILE A 407 -29.86 0.24 -18.81
N ALA A 408 -28.97 -0.58 -18.26
CA ALA A 408 -28.95 -0.92 -16.85
C ALA A 408 -27.66 -0.41 -16.22
N LEU A 409 -27.81 0.27 -15.08
CA LEU A 409 -26.71 0.81 -14.29
C LEU A 409 -26.72 0.25 -12.88
N ARG A 410 -25.54 0.00 -12.34
CA ARG A 410 -25.39 -0.44 -10.95
C ARG A 410 -24.13 0.14 -10.34
N ASP A 411 -24.18 0.44 -9.06
CA ASP A 411 -22.98 0.68 -8.26
C ASP A 411 -22.29 -0.68 -8.02
N THR A 412 -21.12 -0.86 -8.64
CA THR A 412 -20.42 -2.14 -8.68
C THR A 412 -19.60 -2.37 -7.42
N VAL A 413 -19.54 -3.62 -6.97
CA VAL A 413 -18.72 -4.03 -5.82
C VAL A 413 -17.24 -3.83 -6.14
N ARG A 414 -16.46 -3.32 -5.17
CA ARG A 414 -15.01 -3.19 -5.34
C ARG A 414 -14.39 -4.57 -5.56
N PRO A 415 -13.46 -4.74 -6.51
CA PRO A 415 -12.83 -6.05 -6.78
C PRO A 415 -12.26 -6.73 -5.52
N GLN A 416 -11.72 -5.94 -4.61
CA GLN A 416 -11.10 -6.37 -3.36
C GLN A 416 -12.09 -6.63 -2.20
N ALA A 417 -13.38 -6.27 -2.33
CA ALA A 417 -14.33 -6.32 -1.22
C ALA A 417 -14.54 -7.74 -0.69
N ALA A 418 -14.72 -8.72 -1.58
CA ALA A 418 -14.91 -10.12 -1.16
C ALA A 418 -13.68 -10.68 -0.41
N ALA A 419 -12.47 -10.34 -0.88
CA ALA A 419 -11.22 -10.73 -0.22
C ALA A 419 -11.07 -10.07 1.15
N ALA A 420 -11.40 -8.78 1.27
CA ALA A 420 -11.36 -8.04 2.53
C ALA A 420 -12.32 -8.64 3.58
N VAL A 421 -13.58 -8.91 3.20
CA VAL A 421 -14.58 -9.53 4.07
C VAL A 421 -14.10 -10.90 4.56
N LYS A 422 -13.62 -11.75 3.64
CA LYS A 422 -13.09 -13.08 3.99
C LYS A 422 -11.92 -13.03 4.97
N ARG A 423 -10.99 -12.07 4.79
CA ARG A 423 -9.85 -11.88 5.70
C ARG A 423 -10.29 -11.43 7.09
N LEU A 424 -11.28 -10.53 7.18
CA LEU A 424 -11.84 -10.09 8.47
C LEU A 424 -12.51 -11.24 9.21
N GLU A 425 -13.34 -12.03 8.51
CA GLU A 425 -14.01 -13.19 9.10
C GLU A 425 -13.01 -14.26 9.57
N ALA A 426 -11.94 -14.51 8.80
CA ALA A 426 -10.86 -15.42 9.20
C ALA A 426 -10.14 -14.98 10.49
N MET A 427 -10.16 -13.68 10.81
CA MET A 427 -9.62 -13.13 12.07
C MET A 427 -10.60 -13.22 13.25
N GLY A 428 -11.77 -13.84 13.05
CA GLY A 428 -12.86 -13.91 14.01
C GLY A 428 -13.58 -12.58 14.21
N VAL A 429 -13.48 -11.66 13.23
CA VAL A 429 -14.18 -10.37 13.24
C VAL A 429 -15.47 -10.53 12.42
N LYS A 430 -16.61 -10.15 12.99
CA LYS A 430 -17.89 -10.21 12.27
C LYS A 430 -17.99 -9.04 11.30
N VAL A 431 -18.58 -9.27 10.14
CA VAL A 431 -18.76 -8.23 9.12
C VAL A 431 -20.24 -7.94 8.94
N ALA A 432 -20.60 -6.67 9.03
CA ALA A 432 -21.96 -6.17 8.81
C ALA A 432 -21.97 -5.13 7.69
N MET A 433 -23.05 -5.10 6.92
CA MET A 433 -23.33 -4.04 5.96
C MET A 433 -24.56 -3.25 6.42
N LEU A 434 -24.43 -1.93 6.52
CA LEU A 434 -25.49 -1.00 6.86
C LEU A 434 -25.77 -0.15 5.63
N THR A 435 -27.02 -0.08 5.18
CA THR A 435 -27.38 0.70 3.99
C THR A 435 -28.79 1.24 4.02
N GLY A 436 -28.99 2.39 3.37
CA GLY A 436 -30.31 2.96 3.11
C GLY A 436 -31.02 2.32 1.90
N ASP A 437 -30.31 1.50 1.13
CA ASP A 437 -30.86 0.79 -0.02
C ASP A 437 -31.96 -0.21 0.37
N ARG A 438 -32.78 -0.58 -0.62
CA ARG A 438 -33.80 -1.61 -0.44
C ARG A 438 -33.16 -2.98 -0.12
N PRO A 439 -33.84 -3.84 0.67
CA PRO A 439 -33.33 -5.16 1.04
C PRO A 439 -32.90 -6.04 -0.13
N GLU A 440 -33.58 -5.96 -1.26
CA GLU A 440 -33.28 -6.76 -2.46
C GLU A 440 -31.91 -6.38 -3.05
N SER A 441 -31.63 -5.08 -3.18
CA SER A 441 -30.33 -4.55 -3.65
C SER A 441 -29.20 -4.94 -2.69
N ALA A 442 -29.42 -4.75 -1.39
CA ALA A 442 -28.46 -5.11 -0.35
C ALA A 442 -28.14 -6.62 -0.36
N ALA A 443 -29.14 -7.48 -0.55
CA ALA A 443 -28.94 -8.93 -0.60
C ALA A 443 -28.05 -9.37 -1.78
N VAL A 444 -28.11 -8.67 -2.93
CA VAL A 444 -27.23 -8.95 -4.07
C VAL A 444 -25.77 -8.63 -3.71
N ILE A 445 -25.51 -7.41 -3.20
CA ILE A 445 -24.16 -6.99 -2.81
C ILE A 445 -23.59 -7.89 -1.72
N ALA A 446 -24.40 -8.30 -0.74
CA ALA A 446 -23.97 -9.21 0.31
C ALA A 446 -23.57 -10.60 -0.23
N ARG A 447 -24.27 -11.12 -1.24
CA ARG A 447 -23.89 -12.38 -1.90
C ARG A 447 -22.57 -12.26 -2.66
N GLU A 448 -22.34 -11.14 -3.34
CA GLU A 448 -21.11 -10.88 -4.08
C GLU A 448 -19.90 -10.67 -3.16
N THR A 449 -20.09 -9.97 -2.05
CA THR A 449 -19.04 -9.66 -1.06
C THR A 449 -18.83 -10.74 0.01
N GLY A 450 -19.81 -11.62 0.22
CA GLY A 450 -19.81 -12.61 1.29
C GLY A 450 -20.16 -12.07 2.68
N VAL A 451 -20.75 -10.88 2.79
CA VAL A 451 -21.13 -10.28 4.08
C VAL A 451 -22.24 -11.09 4.76
N SER A 452 -22.02 -11.43 6.04
CA SER A 452 -22.91 -12.30 6.81
C SER A 452 -24.05 -11.58 7.55
N LEU A 453 -23.90 -10.29 7.90
CA LEU A 453 -24.93 -9.49 8.58
C LEU A 453 -25.39 -8.32 7.68
N ILE A 454 -26.68 -8.27 7.34
CA ILE A 454 -27.22 -7.28 6.39
C ILE A 454 -28.31 -6.46 7.09
N TYR A 455 -28.16 -5.14 7.12
CA TYR A 455 -29.16 -4.21 7.62
C TYR A 455 -29.45 -3.16 6.53
N ALA A 456 -30.62 -3.26 5.92
CA ALA A 456 -31.03 -2.45 4.77
C ALA A 456 -32.23 -1.56 5.10
N GLY A 457 -32.50 -0.55 4.27
CA GLY A 457 -33.59 0.41 4.46
C GLY A 457 -33.40 1.36 5.64
N LEU A 458 -32.14 1.60 6.06
CA LEU A 458 -31.82 2.41 7.23
C LEU A 458 -31.78 3.91 6.90
N LEU A 459 -32.42 4.72 7.75
CA LEU A 459 -32.17 6.16 7.82
C LEU A 459 -30.87 6.43 8.61
N PRO A 460 -30.26 7.63 8.51
CA PRO A 460 -29.03 7.95 9.25
C PRO A 460 -29.12 7.70 10.76
N GLU A 461 -30.24 8.06 11.39
CA GLU A 461 -30.47 7.79 12.83
C GLU A 461 -30.56 6.29 13.15
N ASP A 462 -31.08 5.49 12.21
CA ASP A 462 -31.20 4.04 12.39
C ASP A 462 -29.84 3.36 12.22
N LYS A 463 -28.95 3.89 11.37
CA LYS A 463 -27.55 3.44 11.32
C LYS A 463 -26.87 3.60 12.68
N VAL A 464 -27.06 4.74 13.35
CA VAL A 464 -26.52 4.99 14.70
C VAL A 464 -27.06 3.97 15.71
N LYS A 465 -28.38 3.76 15.75
CA LYS A 465 -28.99 2.73 16.62
C LYS A 465 -28.42 1.34 16.34
N GLN A 466 -28.22 1.01 15.07
CA GLN A 466 -27.68 -0.29 14.67
C GLN A 466 -26.23 -0.48 15.10
N VAL A 467 -25.41 0.57 15.03
CA VAL A 467 -24.03 0.55 15.57
C VAL A 467 -24.05 0.27 17.08
N HIS A 468 -24.97 0.88 17.84
CA HIS A 468 -25.12 0.58 19.27
C HIS A 468 -25.54 -0.87 19.54
N LEU A 469 -26.52 -1.38 18.79
CA LEU A 469 -26.97 -2.78 18.93
C LEU A 469 -25.86 -3.79 18.61
N LEU A 470 -25.08 -3.54 17.54
CA LEU A 470 -23.92 -4.36 17.20
C LEU A 470 -22.87 -4.33 18.32
N ARG A 471 -22.66 -3.16 18.92
CA ARG A 471 -21.73 -2.98 20.03
C ARG A 471 -22.13 -3.76 21.27
N GLU A 472 -23.41 -3.75 21.63
CA GLU A 472 -23.94 -4.51 22.75
C GLU A 472 -23.87 -6.03 22.53
N GLN A 473 -24.17 -6.47 21.31
CA GLN A 473 -24.25 -7.90 21.00
C GLN A 473 -22.88 -8.57 20.82
N TYR A 474 -21.94 -7.89 20.15
CA TYR A 474 -20.69 -8.50 19.69
C TYR A 474 -19.42 -7.85 20.25
N GLY A 475 -19.53 -6.68 20.89
CA GLY A 475 -18.40 -5.90 21.40
C GLY A 475 -17.99 -4.76 20.47
N GLN A 476 -16.76 -4.26 20.61
CA GLN A 476 -16.35 -3.01 19.95
C GLN A 476 -16.51 -3.04 18.42
N VAL A 477 -17.05 -1.94 17.88
CA VAL A 477 -17.44 -1.79 16.47
C VAL A 477 -16.52 -0.80 15.78
N LEU A 478 -15.95 -1.22 14.66
CA LEU A 478 -15.35 -0.35 13.65
C LEU A 478 -16.43 -0.03 12.61
N MET A 479 -16.80 1.23 12.45
CA MET A 479 -17.66 1.69 11.35
C MET A 479 -16.80 2.21 10.22
N VAL A 480 -17.05 1.83 8.97
CA VAL A 480 -16.30 2.26 7.78
C VAL A 480 -17.27 2.93 6.82
N GLY A 481 -16.95 4.15 6.36
CA GLY A 481 -17.82 4.92 5.47
C GLY A 481 -17.08 6.04 4.72
N ASP A 482 -17.71 6.59 3.70
CA ASP A 482 -17.19 7.64 2.82
C ASP A 482 -17.92 8.99 2.97
N GLY A 483 -19.15 9.00 3.51
CA GLY A 483 -20.09 10.10 3.31
C GLY A 483 -20.42 11.00 4.52
N VAL A 484 -20.99 12.17 4.18
CA VAL A 484 -21.74 13.08 5.09
C VAL A 484 -22.85 12.32 5.82
N ASN A 485 -23.50 11.37 5.15
CA ASN A 485 -24.62 10.61 5.68
C ASN A 485 -24.22 9.62 6.79
N ASP A 486 -22.95 9.22 6.82
CA ASP A 486 -22.41 8.24 7.77
C ASP A 486 -21.63 8.87 8.91
N ALA A 487 -21.38 10.18 8.85
CA ALA A 487 -20.71 10.92 9.92
C ALA A 487 -21.32 10.63 11.31
N PRO A 488 -22.66 10.65 11.51
CA PRO A 488 -23.23 10.30 12.82
C PRO A 488 -22.92 8.85 13.25
N ALA A 489 -22.92 7.90 12.32
CA ALA A 489 -22.63 6.49 12.60
C ALA A 489 -21.13 6.24 12.87
N LEU A 490 -20.24 6.94 12.15
CA LEU A 490 -18.80 6.96 12.39
C LEU A 490 -18.48 7.47 13.80
N ALA A 491 -19.10 8.58 14.21
CA ALA A 491 -18.92 9.16 15.55
C ALA A 491 -19.46 8.28 16.68
N ALA A 492 -20.52 7.50 16.42
CA ALA A 492 -21.13 6.63 17.42
C ALA A 492 -20.40 5.29 17.62
N ALA A 493 -19.54 4.92 16.66
CA ALA A 493 -18.76 3.69 16.69
C ALA A 493 -17.66 3.76 17.77
N THR A 494 -17.04 2.62 18.06
CA THR A 494 -15.83 2.60 18.92
C THR A 494 -14.64 3.19 18.18
N VAL A 495 -14.59 2.91 16.87
CA VAL A 495 -13.67 3.53 15.93
C VAL A 495 -14.45 3.84 14.66
N GLY A 496 -14.47 5.10 14.24
CA GLY A 496 -14.93 5.51 12.92
C GLY A 496 -13.77 5.52 11.92
N MET A 497 -13.93 4.87 10.78
CA MET A 497 -12.95 4.89 9.69
C MET A 497 -13.54 5.55 8.44
N GLY A 498 -12.88 6.61 7.99
CA GLY A 498 -13.25 7.37 6.79
C GLY A 498 -12.44 6.92 5.57
N MET A 499 -13.09 6.84 4.41
CA MET A 499 -12.41 6.72 3.12
C MET A 499 -11.72 8.04 2.74
N GLY A 500 -10.52 7.98 2.16
CA GLY A 500 -9.65 9.14 1.94
C GLY A 500 -9.82 9.79 0.57
N VAL A 501 -9.97 9.00 -0.49
CA VAL A 501 -10.09 9.50 -1.88
C VAL A 501 -11.55 9.59 -2.31
N SER A 502 -12.34 8.55 -1.99
CA SER A 502 -13.78 8.49 -2.25
C SER A 502 -14.59 9.27 -1.20
N GLY A 503 -13.96 9.68 -0.09
CA GLY A 503 -14.65 10.27 1.05
C GLY A 503 -14.92 11.77 0.92
N SER A 504 -16.12 12.19 1.30
CA SER A 504 -16.46 13.61 1.47
C SER A 504 -15.59 14.27 2.55
N GLY A 505 -15.24 15.55 2.37
CA GLY A 505 -14.39 16.27 3.34
C GLY A 505 -14.93 16.30 4.78
N THR A 506 -16.23 16.05 5.00
CA THR A 506 -16.86 15.88 6.31
C THR A 506 -16.60 14.52 6.96
N ALA A 507 -16.46 13.45 6.18
CA ALA A 507 -16.14 12.13 6.71
C ALA A 507 -14.73 12.10 7.34
N LEU A 508 -13.78 12.81 6.73
CA LEU A 508 -12.43 13.01 7.28
C LEU A 508 -12.43 13.76 8.63
N GLU A 509 -13.36 14.71 8.82
CA GLU A 509 -13.47 15.48 10.06
C GLU A 509 -13.99 14.63 11.22
N VAL A 510 -14.86 13.66 10.94
CA VAL A 510 -15.53 12.86 11.98
C VAL A 510 -14.86 11.51 12.23
N ALA A 511 -14.19 10.93 11.24
CA ALA A 511 -13.51 9.64 11.40
C ALA A 511 -12.39 9.71 12.45
N ASP A 512 -12.13 8.63 13.16
CA ASP A 512 -10.98 8.47 14.06
C ASP A 512 -9.73 8.00 13.30
N VAL A 513 -9.96 7.27 12.20
CA VAL A 513 -8.95 6.68 11.32
C VAL A 513 -9.30 6.98 9.87
N VAL A 514 -8.31 7.28 9.04
CA VAL A 514 -8.51 7.59 7.62
C VAL A 514 -7.74 6.59 6.77
N LEU A 515 -8.42 6.03 5.77
CA LEU A 515 -7.85 5.14 4.76
C LEU A 515 -7.55 5.93 3.47
N MET A 516 -6.31 6.39 3.33
CA MET A 516 -5.86 7.31 2.28
C MET A 516 -5.88 6.74 0.87
N ASN A 517 -5.83 5.42 0.71
CA ASN A 517 -5.75 4.74 -0.59
C ASN A 517 -7.04 4.00 -0.96
N ASP A 518 -8.10 4.13 -0.16
CA ASP A 518 -9.38 3.41 -0.29
C ASP A 518 -9.25 1.87 -0.42
N ASN A 519 -8.10 1.30 -0.04
CA ASN A 519 -7.87 -0.14 -0.10
C ASN A 519 -8.41 -0.83 1.15
N ILE A 520 -9.67 -1.21 1.11
CA ILE A 520 -10.37 -1.86 2.22
C ILE A 520 -9.75 -3.20 2.68
N GLU A 521 -8.83 -3.81 1.91
CA GLU A 521 -8.08 -4.98 2.39
C GLU A 521 -7.15 -4.67 3.56
N GLU A 522 -6.65 -3.44 3.63
CA GLU A 522 -5.72 -2.98 4.67
C GLU A 522 -6.39 -2.90 6.04
N ILE A 523 -7.73 -2.91 6.11
CA ILE A 523 -8.50 -2.93 7.36
C ILE A 523 -8.15 -4.17 8.20
N ALA A 524 -8.01 -5.33 7.55
CA ALA A 524 -7.60 -6.56 8.24
C ALA A 524 -6.16 -6.43 8.78
N TRP A 525 -5.27 -5.81 8.01
CA TRP A 525 -3.90 -5.57 8.44
C TRP A 525 -3.83 -4.62 9.63
N VAL A 526 -4.54 -3.48 9.59
CA VAL A 526 -4.47 -2.48 10.67
C VAL A 526 -5.05 -3.01 11.98
N ILE A 527 -6.12 -3.81 11.94
CA ILE A 527 -6.65 -4.49 13.14
C ILE A 527 -5.60 -5.45 13.71
N ARG A 528 -4.86 -6.18 12.87
CA ARG A 528 -3.77 -7.05 13.36
C ARG A 528 -2.63 -6.24 13.97
N GLN A 529 -2.24 -5.13 13.36
CA GLN A 529 -1.19 -4.27 13.91
C GLN A 529 -1.60 -3.65 15.24
N ALA A 530 -2.81 -3.14 15.35
CA ALA A 530 -3.34 -2.65 16.62
C ALA A 530 -3.34 -3.74 17.71
N ARG A 531 -3.76 -4.98 17.37
CA ARG A 531 -3.67 -6.13 18.28
C ARG A 531 -2.24 -6.47 18.67
N ARG A 532 -1.28 -6.37 17.76
CA ARG A 532 0.16 -6.59 18.03
C ARG A 532 0.70 -5.51 18.96
N ALA A 533 0.44 -4.24 18.67
CA ALA A 533 0.78 -3.11 19.53
C ALA A 533 0.25 -3.33 20.96
N GLN A 534 -1.02 -3.70 21.11
CA GLN A 534 -1.62 -3.96 22.42
C GLN A 534 -1.01 -5.16 23.14
N ARG A 535 -0.56 -6.19 22.42
CA ARG A 535 0.21 -7.30 23.03
C ARG A 535 1.57 -6.84 23.50
N THR A 536 2.28 -6.03 22.71
CA THR A 536 3.59 -5.47 23.08
C THR A 536 3.50 -4.59 24.31
N VAL A 537 2.47 -3.74 24.42
CA VAL A 537 2.21 -2.94 25.64
C VAL A 537 2.06 -3.87 26.85
N LYS A 538 1.21 -4.91 26.76
CA LYS A 538 1.02 -5.86 27.87
C LYS A 538 2.30 -6.62 28.24
N GLN A 539 3.11 -7.00 27.25
CA GLN A 539 4.40 -7.64 27.47
C GLN A 539 5.38 -6.70 28.18
N ASN A 540 5.47 -5.45 27.72
CA ASN A 540 6.31 -4.42 28.33
C ASN A 540 5.89 -4.17 29.79
N MET A 541 4.59 -4.01 30.05
CA MET A 541 4.08 -3.83 31.41
C MET A 541 4.41 -5.03 32.32
N PHE A 542 4.19 -6.25 31.83
CA PHE A 542 4.50 -7.47 32.58
C PHE A 542 6.00 -7.57 32.88
N PHE A 543 6.84 -7.27 31.89
CA PHE A 543 8.30 -7.24 32.04
C PHE A 543 8.72 -6.19 33.08
N SER A 544 8.25 -4.95 32.96
CA SER A 544 8.56 -3.85 33.89
C SER A 544 8.18 -4.19 35.33
N ILE A 545 6.97 -4.71 35.56
CA ILE A 545 6.52 -5.12 36.90
C ILE A 545 7.41 -6.25 37.44
N THR A 546 7.76 -7.23 36.60
CA THR A 546 8.61 -8.36 37.00
C THR A 546 10.02 -7.88 37.41
N VAL A 547 10.60 -6.95 36.65
CA VAL A 547 11.91 -6.36 36.97
C VAL A 547 11.83 -5.58 38.28
N ILE A 548 10.82 -4.73 38.47
CA ILE A 548 10.62 -3.95 39.71
C ILE A 548 10.52 -4.89 40.92
N LEU A 549 9.67 -5.92 40.86
CA LEU A 549 9.50 -6.86 41.97
C LEU A 549 10.79 -7.63 42.27
N THR A 550 11.54 -8.01 41.23
CA THR A 550 12.82 -8.72 41.37
C THR A 550 13.88 -7.83 42.02
N LEU A 551 13.99 -6.57 41.60
CA LEU A 551 14.96 -5.61 42.17
C LEU A 551 14.59 -5.23 43.61
N ILE A 552 13.31 -5.04 43.91
CA ILE A 552 12.83 -4.82 45.29
C ILE A 552 13.18 -6.02 46.17
N ALA A 553 12.89 -7.25 45.73
CA ALA A 553 13.22 -8.46 46.47
C ALA A 553 14.74 -8.59 46.67
N GLY A 554 15.53 -8.34 45.62
CA GLY A 554 16.99 -8.35 45.67
C GLY A 554 17.57 -7.35 46.68
N ASN A 555 17.01 -6.14 46.76
CA ASN A 555 17.45 -5.13 47.73
C ASN A 555 17.36 -5.60 49.19
N PHE A 556 16.30 -6.34 49.54
CA PHE A 556 16.12 -6.84 50.91
C PHE A 556 16.78 -8.20 51.18
N LEU A 557 16.97 -9.04 50.16
CA LEU A 557 17.48 -10.41 50.30
C LEU A 557 18.98 -10.58 50.00
N GLN A 558 19.56 -9.80 49.09
CA GLN A 558 20.89 -10.06 48.52
C GLN A 558 21.82 -8.83 48.46
N ASP A 559 21.52 -7.75 49.20
CA ASP A 559 22.34 -6.53 49.30
C ASP A 559 22.76 -5.95 47.93
N VAL A 560 21.77 -5.66 47.08
CA VAL A 560 21.99 -5.02 45.78
C VAL A 560 22.56 -3.61 45.97
N ALA A 561 23.73 -3.36 45.38
CA ALA A 561 24.33 -2.02 45.35
C ALA A 561 23.50 -1.04 44.49
N LEU A 562 23.43 0.22 44.90
CA LEU A 562 22.70 1.28 44.21
C LEU A 562 23.03 1.34 42.70
N PRO A 563 24.31 1.34 42.27
CA PRO A 563 24.70 1.21 40.86
C PRO A 563 23.97 0.13 40.06
N LEU A 564 23.88 -1.08 40.62
CA LEU A 564 23.28 -2.24 39.94
C LEU A 564 21.76 -2.13 39.91
N GLY A 565 21.15 -1.59 40.97
CA GLY A 565 19.73 -1.28 41.01
C GLY A 565 19.33 -0.30 39.90
N VAL A 566 20.12 0.76 39.72
CA VAL A 566 19.92 1.76 38.65
C VAL A 566 20.06 1.15 37.27
N VAL A 567 21.13 0.39 37.02
CA VAL A 567 21.35 -0.25 35.72
C VAL A 567 20.21 -1.22 35.38
N GLY A 568 19.72 -1.98 36.35
CA GLY A 568 18.56 -2.86 36.16
C GLY A 568 17.28 -2.07 35.86
N HIS A 569 17.02 -1.01 36.61
CA HIS A 569 15.84 -0.16 36.44
C HIS A 569 15.86 0.58 35.09
N GLU A 570 16.89 1.37 34.81
CA GLU A 570 17.00 2.15 33.56
C GLU A 570 17.23 1.28 32.33
N GLY A 571 17.97 0.17 32.49
CA GLY A 571 18.12 -0.82 31.45
C GLY A 571 16.78 -1.42 31.03
N SER A 572 15.88 -1.66 31.98
CA SER A 572 14.52 -2.15 31.67
C SER A 572 13.68 -1.11 30.92
N THR A 573 13.77 0.18 31.26
CA THR A 573 13.12 1.28 30.54
C THR A 573 13.58 1.32 29.08
N ILE A 574 14.89 1.26 28.84
CA ILE A 574 15.46 1.27 27.49
C ILE A 574 14.98 0.04 26.69
N LEU A 575 14.98 -1.15 27.29
CA LEU A 575 14.53 -2.38 26.62
C LEU A 575 13.05 -2.29 26.21
N VAL A 576 12.20 -1.75 27.07
CA VAL A 576 10.77 -1.53 26.80
C VAL A 576 10.57 -0.57 25.63
N ILE A 577 11.31 0.54 25.60
CA ILE A 577 11.28 1.51 24.50
C ILE A 577 11.72 0.85 23.18
N LEU A 578 12.84 0.12 23.20
CA LEU A 578 13.35 -0.58 22.01
C LEU A 578 12.37 -1.66 21.50
N ASN A 579 11.74 -2.41 22.41
CA ASN A 579 10.70 -3.37 22.06
C ASN A 579 9.46 -2.67 21.47
N GLY A 580 9.11 -1.49 21.99
CA GLY A 580 8.04 -0.67 21.41
C GLY A 580 8.34 -0.23 19.98
N LEU A 581 9.56 0.25 19.73
CA LEU A 581 10.04 0.60 18.39
C LEU A 581 10.09 -0.60 17.42
N ALA A 582 10.23 -1.83 17.93
CA ALA A 582 10.20 -3.03 17.10
C ALA A 582 8.81 -3.30 16.49
N VAL A 583 7.75 -2.66 16.97
CA VAL A 583 6.42 -2.71 16.33
C VAL A 583 6.47 -2.11 14.91
N CYS A 584 7.34 -1.12 14.67
CA CYS A 584 7.60 -0.60 13.31
C CYS A 584 8.26 -1.64 12.38
N ARG A 585 8.95 -2.65 12.92
CA ARG A 585 9.66 -3.66 12.13
C ARG A 585 8.73 -4.83 11.85
N CYS A 586 8.27 -4.91 10.60
CA CYS A 586 7.55 -6.06 10.11
C CYS A 586 8.50 -7.26 10.04
N ASN A 587 8.39 -8.18 11.00
CA ASN A 587 9.00 -9.50 10.95
C ASN A 587 7.96 -10.55 11.40
N ASP A 588 6.80 -10.56 10.75
CA ASP A 588 5.77 -11.58 10.98
C ASP A 588 5.98 -12.76 10.03
N MET A 589 6.69 -13.79 10.50
CA MET A 589 6.92 -15.04 9.75
C MET A 589 5.62 -15.80 9.42
N THR A 590 4.55 -15.63 10.19
CA THR A 590 3.29 -16.39 10.00
C THR A 590 2.35 -15.85 8.91
N MET A 591 2.64 -14.68 8.32
CA MET A 591 1.93 -14.18 7.13
C MET A 591 2.77 -14.27 5.85
N ARG A 592 4.07 -14.58 5.96
CA ARG A 592 4.98 -14.76 4.81
C ARG A 592 4.60 -15.94 3.91
N GLU A 593 3.76 -16.86 4.38
CA GLU A 593 3.37 -18.05 3.63
C GLU A 593 2.05 -17.90 2.85
N LEU A 594 1.27 -16.82 3.02
CA LEU A 594 -0.11 -16.81 2.49
C LEU A 594 -0.56 -15.57 1.71
N CYS A 595 0.15 -14.44 1.71
CA CYS A 595 -0.36 -13.22 1.04
C CYS A 595 0.68 -12.23 0.48
N ASP A 596 1.99 -12.47 0.60
CA ASP A 596 2.97 -11.56 -0.01
C ASP A 596 3.18 -11.97 -1.48
N MET A 597 2.70 -11.13 -2.41
CA MET A 597 3.08 -11.22 -3.83
C MET A 597 4.59 -11.04 -3.99
N GLY A 598 5.28 -10.37 -3.06
CA GLY A 598 6.73 -10.24 -3.06
C GLY A 598 7.37 -10.37 -1.68
N ARG A 599 8.48 -11.09 -1.59
CA ARG A 599 9.25 -11.37 -0.37
C ARG A 599 10.74 -11.05 -0.55
N TYR A 600 11.44 -10.86 0.56
CA TYR A 600 12.89 -10.70 0.57
C TYR A 600 13.57 -11.97 1.07
N VAL A 601 14.45 -12.52 0.25
CA VAL A 601 15.33 -13.65 0.59
C VAL A 601 16.67 -13.09 1.01
N GLN A 602 17.09 -13.39 2.23
CA GLN A 602 18.39 -12.95 2.73
C GLN A 602 19.48 -13.85 2.14
N VAL A 603 20.35 -13.28 1.29
CA VAL A 603 21.44 -14.01 0.62
C VAL A 603 22.79 -13.77 1.30
N GLU A 604 22.95 -12.64 1.98
CA GLU A 604 24.08 -12.31 2.85
C GLU A 604 23.59 -11.55 4.09
N PRO A 605 24.38 -11.41 5.17
CA PRO A 605 23.94 -10.73 6.40
C PRO A 605 23.32 -9.33 6.21
N ASN A 606 23.73 -8.61 5.16
CA ASN A 606 23.24 -7.28 4.81
C ASN A 606 22.78 -7.16 3.35
N VAL A 607 22.49 -8.28 2.68
CA VAL A 607 22.00 -8.27 1.29
C VAL A 607 20.80 -9.20 1.19
N SER A 608 19.68 -8.61 0.78
CA SER A 608 18.40 -9.27 0.55
C SER A 608 17.99 -9.09 -0.91
N ILE A 609 17.54 -10.19 -1.49
CA ILE A 609 17.05 -10.29 -2.84
C ILE A 609 15.53 -10.30 -2.81
N TYR A 610 14.91 -9.39 -3.57
CA TYR A 610 13.47 -9.36 -3.73
C TYR A 610 13.02 -10.44 -4.71
N VAL A 611 11.94 -11.14 -4.36
CA VAL A 611 11.33 -12.22 -5.12
C VAL A 611 9.83 -11.98 -5.16
N GLU A 612 9.29 -11.76 -6.36
CA GLU A 612 7.86 -11.80 -6.62
C GLU A 612 7.42 -13.24 -6.90
N ASP A 613 6.42 -13.74 -6.18
CA ASP A 613 5.99 -15.14 -6.23
C ASP A 613 4.48 -15.21 -6.34
N ILE A 614 3.99 -15.53 -7.54
CA ILE A 614 2.59 -15.44 -7.92
C ILE A 614 2.11 -16.78 -8.47
N GLY A 615 0.97 -17.25 -7.96
CA GLY A 615 0.30 -18.45 -8.44
C GLY A 615 0.71 -19.74 -7.72
N GLU A 616 0.13 -20.85 -8.16
CA GLU A 616 0.36 -22.20 -7.63
C GLU A 616 0.62 -23.17 -8.78
N GLY A 617 1.28 -24.30 -8.50
CA GLY A 617 1.58 -25.35 -9.49
C GLY A 617 3.06 -25.44 -9.82
N THR A 618 3.40 -25.66 -11.10
CA THR A 618 4.80 -25.86 -11.53
C THR A 618 5.61 -24.58 -11.30
N PRO A 619 6.68 -24.61 -10.48
CA PRO A 619 7.46 -23.42 -10.18
C PRO A 619 8.34 -23.04 -11.36
N VAL A 620 8.26 -21.78 -11.78
CA VAL A 620 9.06 -21.20 -12.87
C VAL A 620 9.75 -19.96 -12.34
N ILE A 621 11.08 -19.98 -12.30
CA ILE A 621 11.91 -18.91 -11.77
C ILE A 621 12.37 -18.02 -12.93
N PHE A 622 12.00 -16.75 -12.92
CA PHE A 622 12.37 -15.77 -13.92
C PHE A 622 13.56 -14.91 -13.46
N LEU A 623 14.63 -14.91 -14.26
CA LEU A 623 15.82 -14.08 -14.07
C LEU A 623 15.85 -12.97 -15.13
N HIS A 624 15.81 -11.72 -14.69
CA HIS A 624 15.73 -10.56 -15.58
C HIS A 624 17.07 -10.27 -16.30
N GLY A 625 17.00 -9.47 -17.37
CA GLY A 625 18.18 -9.01 -18.10
C GLY A 625 18.74 -7.69 -17.57
N TRP A 626 19.94 -7.35 -18.03
CA TRP A 626 20.50 -6.02 -17.87
C TRP A 626 19.85 -5.05 -18.89
N PRO A 627 19.57 -3.78 -18.56
CA PRO A 627 19.78 -3.09 -17.28
C PRO A 627 18.49 -2.99 -16.42
N VAL A 628 17.44 -3.74 -16.76
CA VAL A 628 16.11 -3.66 -16.16
C VAL A 628 15.97 -4.58 -14.95
N ASN A 629 14.73 -4.85 -14.50
CA ASN A 629 14.43 -5.58 -13.28
C ASN A 629 13.27 -6.58 -13.49
N TYR A 630 12.85 -7.31 -12.43
CA TYR A 630 11.84 -8.37 -12.51
C TYR A 630 10.52 -7.97 -13.20
N LYS A 631 10.11 -6.69 -13.10
CA LYS A 631 8.86 -6.18 -13.71
C LYS A 631 8.84 -6.32 -15.22
N MET A 632 9.99 -6.55 -15.86
CA MET A 632 9.99 -6.84 -17.30
C MET A 632 9.15 -8.07 -17.67
N PHE A 633 8.86 -8.96 -16.72
CA PHE A 633 8.00 -10.12 -16.94
C PHE A 633 6.52 -9.86 -16.64
N GLU A 634 6.09 -8.61 -16.44
CA GLU A 634 4.73 -8.23 -16.03
C GLU A 634 3.64 -8.97 -16.83
N TYR A 635 3.74 -8.98 -18.16
CA TYR A 635 2.75 -9.66 -19.00
C TYR A 635 2.74 -11.18 -18.84
N GLN A 636 3.90 -11.80 -18.55
CA GLN A 636 3.98 -13.23 -18.25
C GLN A 636 3.38 -13.51 -16.87
N LEU A 637 3.67 -12.68 -15.87
CA LEU A 637 3.15 -12.79 -14.51
C LEU A 637 1.62 -12.65 -14.46
N ASN A 638 1.00 -11.93 -15.40
CA ASN A 638 -0.45 -11.82 -15.51
C ASN A 638 -1.13 -13.06 -16.11
N VAL A 639 -0.40 -13.87 -16.89
CA VAL A 639 -0.98 -14.97 -17.69
C VAL A 639 -0.65 -16.35 -17.12
N LEU A 640 0.60 -16.58 -16.71
CA LEU A 640 1.08 -17.89 -16.30
C LEU A 640 0.38 -18.45 -15.04
N PRO A 641 0.08 -17.65 -13.99
CA PRO A 641 -0.66 -18.13 -12.81
C PRO A 641 -2.02 -18.74 -13.16
N ASN A 642 -2.73 -18.17 -14.14
CA ASN A 642 -4.02 -18.67 -14.62
C ASN A 642 -3.91 -20.00 -15.36
N GLN A 643 -2.69 -20.48 -15.63
CA GLN A 643 -2.40 -21.73 -16.31
C GLN A 643 -1.87 -22.82 -15.37
N GLY A 644 -1.93 -22.61 -14.05
CA GLY A 644 -1.42 -23.55 -13.03
C GLY A 644 0.11 -23.55 -12.95
N ILE A 645 0.73 -22.41 -13.23
CA ILE A 645 2.17 -22.19 -13.13
C ILE A 645 2.42 -21.20 -12.00
N ARG A 646 3.28 -21.56 -11.06
CA ARG A 646 3.75 -20.65 -10.01
C ARG A 646 4.93 -19.86 -10.56
N ALA A 647 4.71 -18.59 -10.88
CA ALA A 647 5.71 -17.72 -11.49
C ALA A 647 6.48 -16.95 -10.41
N ILE A 648 7.80 -17.10 -10.39
CA ILE A 648 8.71 -16.60 -9.35
C ILE A 648 9.73 -15.67 -10.02
N ALA A 649 9.53 -14.36 -9.99
CA ALA A 649 10.43 -13.39 -10.62
C ALA A 649 11.38 -12.76 -9.60
N ILE A 650 12.68 -12.79 -9.87
CA ILE A 650 13.73 -12.37 -8.94
C ILE A 650 14.35 -11.06 -9.41
N ASP A 651 14.58 -10.11 -8.49
CA ASP A 651 15.47 -8.97 -8.71
C ASP A 651 16.91 -9.30 -8.33
N PHE A 652 17.86 -9.18 -9.25
CA PHE A 652 19.26 -9.30 -8.89
C PHE A 652 19.69 -8.19 -7.91
N ARG A 653 20.71 -8.47 -7.10
CA ARG A 653 21.39 -7.44 -6.30
C ARG A 653 21.74 -6.24 -7.17
N GLY A 654 21.47 -5.03 -6.67
CA GLY A 654 21.66 -3.79 -7.42
C GLY A 654 20.48 -3.35 -8.29
N TYR A 655 19.46 -4.20 -8.47
CA TYR A 655 18.31 -3.94 -9.34
C TYR A 655 17.00 -3.86 -8.55
N GLY A 656 16.02 -3.14 -9.12
CA GLY A 656 14.66 -3.03 -8.61
C GLY A 656 14.57 -2.84 -7.09
N LYS A 657 13.87 -3.74 -6.42
CA LYS A 657 13.63 -3.72 -4.97
C LYS A 657 14.73 -4.38 -4.14
N SER A 658 15.66 -5.11 -4.76
CA SER A 658 16.78 -5.77 -4.08
C SER A 658 17.78 -4.76 -3.50
N ASP A 659 18.51 -5.22 -2.48
CA ASP A 659 19.60 -4.45 -1.88
C ASP A 659 20.68 -4.14 -2.92
N LYS A 660 21.35 -2.99 -2.76
CA LYS A 660 22.30 -2.43 -3.73
C LYS A 660 23.70 -2.39 -3.11
N PRO A 661 24.36 -3.56 -2.92
CA PRO A 661 25.66 -3.63 -2.27
C PRO A 661 26.76 -2.99 -3.14
N SER A 662 27.89 -2.65 -2.53
CA SER A 662 29.05 -2.11 -3.27
C SER A 662 29.87 -3.17 -4.02
N THR A 663 29.53 -4.46 -3.92
CA THR A 663 30.32 -5.57 -4.50
C THR A 663 29.43 -6.77 -4.86
N GLY A 664 30.00 -7.72 -5.62
CA GLY A 664 29.38 -9.01 -5.91
C GLY A 664 28.51 -9.03 -7.17
N TYR A 665 28.84 -8.25 -8.19
CA TYR A 665 28.08 -8.17 -9.45
C TYR A 665 28.54 -9.18 -10.53
N ASP A 666 29.41 -10.12 -10.16
CA ASP A 666 29.87 -11.23 -11.00
C ASP A 666 28.84 -12.38 -11.06
N TYR A 667 28.99 -13.26 -12.05
CA TYR A 667 28.03 -14.35 -12.28
C TYR A 667 28.09 -15.43 -11.20
N ASP A 668 29.26 -15.64 -10.60
CA ASP A 668 29.46 -16.52 -9.44
C ASP A 668 28.50 -16.14 -8.31
N ARG A 669 28.53 -14.86 -7.91
CA ARG A 669 27.71 -14.36 -6.82
C ARG A 669 26.23 -14.30 -7.17
N MET A 670 25.88 -13.88 -8.39
CA MET A 670 24.47 -13.84 -8.80
C MET A 670 23.89 -15.27 -8.94
N ALA A 671 24.69 -16.27 -9.30
CA ALA A 671 24.27 -17.67 -9.25
C ALA A 671 24.08 -18.17 -7.80
N ASP A 672 24.97 -17.78 -6.87
CA ASP A 672 24.83 -18.07 -5.44
C ASP A 672 23.54 -17.44 -4.85
N ASP A 673 23.14 -16.26 -5.33
CA ASP A 673 21.86 -15.63 -4.95
C ASP A 673 20.66 -16.43 -5.43
N VAL A 674 20.66 -16.87 -6.69
CA VAL A 674 19.61 -17.75 -7.24
C VAL A 674 19.53 -19.04 -6.45
N ARG A 675 20.68 -19.58 -6.02
CA ARG A 675 20.74 -20.77 -5.17
C ARG A 675 20.05 -20.55 -3.83
N ALA A 676 20.35 -19.43 -3.17
CA ALA A 676 19.73 -19.07 -1.90
C ALA A 676 18.20 -18.90 -2.03
N VAL A 677 17.72 -18.32 -3.13
CA VAL A 677 16.28 -18.25 -3.41
C VAL A 677 15.68 -19.64 -3.58
N ILE A 678 16.28 -20.52 -4.38
CA ILE A 678 15.79 -21.89 -4.56
C ILE A 678 15.70 -22.65 -3.23
N ASP A 679 16.70 -22.50 -2.37
CA ASP A 679 16.74 -23.14 -1.04
C ASP A 679 15.68 -22.59 -0.09
N GLU A 680 15.56 -21.26 0.02
CA GLU A 680 14.57 -20.60 0.87
C GLU A 680 13.14 -20.96 0.44
N LEU A 681 12.91 -21.09 -0.86
CA LEU A 681 11.63 -21.47 -1.44
C LEU A 681 11.39 -22.99 -1.46
N GLN A 682 12.38 -23.78 -1.04
CA GLN A 682 12.34 -25.25 -0.99
C GLN A 682 11.96 -25.87 -2.35
N LEU A 683 12.46 -25.31 -3.44
CA LEU A 683 12.13 -25.77 -4.79
C LEU A 683 12.99 -26.98 -5.17
N THR A 684 12.33 -28.04 -5.63
CA THR A 684 12.98 -29.32 -5.98
C THR A 684 12.81 -29.71 -7.45
N ASP A 685 11.92 -29.05 -8.18
CA ASP A 685 11.52 -29.38 -9.56
C ASP A 685 11.10 -28.10 -10.32
N ALA A 686 11.95 -27.07 -10.30
CA ALA A 686 11.65 -25.78 -10.92
C ALA A 686 12.15 -25.69 -12.36
N VAL A 687 11.44 -24.90 -13.17
CA VAL A 687 11.94 -24.43 -14.47
C VAL A 687 12.71 -23.13 -14.24
N LEU A 688 13.97 -23.07 -14.62
CA LEU A 688 14.76 -21.84 -14.56
C LEU A 688 14.67 -21.12 -15.90
N ALA A 689 14.07 -19.94 -15.93
CA ALA A 689 13.87 -19.12 -17.11
C ALA A 689 14.72 -17.84 -17.04
N GLY A 690 15.80 -17.77 -17.80
CA GLY A 690 16.72 -16.63 -17.76
C GLY A 690 16.68 -15.80 -19.04
N PHE A 691 16.49 -14.49 -18.89
CA PHE A 691 16.51 -13.54 -20.01
C PHE A 691 17.84 -12.80 -20.14
N SER A 692 18.42 -12.74 -21.34
CA SER A 692 19.64 -11.95 -21.61
C SER A 692 20.75 -12.27 -20.59
N MET A 693 21.24 -11.30 -19.82
CA MET A 693 22.17 -11.51 -18.71
C MET A 693 21.69 -12.57 -17.71
N GLY A 694 20.40 -12.58 -17.35
CA GLY A 694 19.80 -13.62 -16.51
C GLY A 694 19.86 -15.01 -17.15
N GLY A 695 19.86 -15.10 -18.48
CA GLY A 695 20.09 -16.34 -19.21
C GLY A 695 21.54 -16.83 -19.08
N ALA A 696 22.51 -15.93 -19.13
CA ALA A 696 23.92 -16.25 -18.89
C ALA A 696 24.14 -16.73 -17.45
N ILE A 697 23.56 -16.04 -16.47
CA ILE A 697 23.57 -16.45 -15.05
C ILE A 697 22.88 -17.81 -14.87
N ALA A 698 21.78 -18.08 -15.59
CA ALA A 698 21.12 -19.39 -15.56
C ALA A 698 22.03 -20.51 -16.10
N VAL A 699 22.74 -20.29 -17.21
CA VAL A 699 23.74 -21.24 -17.73
C VAL A 699 24.83 -21.50 -16.68
N HIS A 700 25.38 -20.42 -16.11
CA HIS A 700 26.43 -20.52 -15.10
C HIS A 700 25.95 -21.24 -13.83
N TYR A 701 24.71 -20.97 -13.39
CA TYR A 701 24.05 -21.66 -12.28
C TYR A 701 24.02 -23.18 -12.48
N MET A 702 23.67 -23.64 -13.69
CA MET A 702 23.62 -25.07 -14.01
C MET A 702 24.99 -25.74 -13.84
N SER A 703 26.08 -25.05 -14.21
CA SER A 703 27.46 -25.52 -14.04
C SER A 703 27.90 -25.48 -12.57
N ARG A 704 27.79 -24.31 -11.94
CA ARG A 704 28.26 -24.04 -10.58
C ARG A 704 27.54 -24.85 -9.50
N HIS A 705 26.23 -24.99 -9.61
CA HIS A 705 25.39 -25.67 -8.62
C HIS A 705 24.84 -27.02 -9.11
N ALA A 706 25.38 -27.55 -10.21
CA ALA A 706 24.96 -28.81 -10.83
C ALA A 706 23.43 -28.89 -11.06
N GLY A 707 22.80 -27.76 -11.41
CA GLY A 707 21.36 -27.66 -11.67
C GLY A 707 20.46 -27.94 -10.46
N HIS A 708 20.93 -27.72 -9.23
CA HIS A 708 20.15 -28.05 -8.04
C HIS A 708 18.74 -27.42 -8.05
N GLY A 709 17.72 -28.22 -7.75
CA GLY A 709 16.33 -27.77 -7.69
C GLY A 709 15.73 -27.36 -9.05
N VAL A 710 16.49 -27.49 -10.14
CA VAL A 710 16.08 -27.13 -11.50
C VAL A 710 15.93 -28.40 -12.35
N SER A 711 14.75 -28.57 -12.95
CA SER A 711 14.43 -29.73 -13.79
C SER A 711 14.31 -29.41 -15.27
N LYS A 712 14.14 -28.13 -15.62
CA LYS A 712 14.15 -27.65 -17.00
C LYS A 712 14.79 -26.26 -17.06
N LEU A 713 15.37 -25.93 -18.21
CA LEU A 713 16.00 -24.64 -18.47
C LEU A 713 15.33 -23.95 -19.66
N ALA A 714 14.94 -22.68 -19.51
CA ALA A 714 14.48 -21.83 -20.60
C ALA A 714 15.42 -20.63 -20.76
N LEU A 715 16.07 -20.54 -21.91
CA LEU A 715 16.99 -19.46 -22.25
C LEU A 715 16.27 -18.50 -23.19
N LEU A 716 16.00 -17.28 -22.70
CA LEU A 716 15.20 -16.28 -23.38
C LEU A 716 16.13 -15.18 -23.90
N SER A 717 16.35 -15.10 -25.22
CA SER A 717 17.30 -14.16 -25.84
C SER A 717 18.63 -14.04 -25.06
N ALA A 718 19.19 -15.19 -24.63
CA ALA A 718 20.22 -15.21 -23.59
C ALA A 718 21.56 -14.63 -24.07
N ALA A 719 22.23 -13.87 -23.19
CA ALA A 719 23.55 -13.28 -23.41
C ALA A 719 24.69 -14.31 -23.20
N ALA A 720 24.52 -15.49 -23.78
CA ALA A 720 25.38 -16.66 -23.59
C ALA A 720 25.66 -17.34 -24.96
N PRO A 721 26.76 -18.13 -25.08
CA PRO A 721 27.76 -18.42 -24.05
C PRO A 721 28.73 -17.26 -23.75
N VAL A 722 28.87 -16.29 -24.67
CA VAL A 722 29.73 -15.12 -24.47
C VAL A 722 29.06 -13.93 -25.12
N PHE A 723 29.00 -12.79 -24.42
CA PHE A 723 28.35 -11.58 -24.95
C PHE A 723 29.26 -10.76 -25.89
N THR A 724 30.57 -10.92 -25.77
CA THR A 724 31.55 -10.18 -26.56
C THR A 724 32.46 -11.11 -27.37
N GLN A 725 33.09 -10.57 -28.41
CA GLN A 725 33.97 -11.34 -29.29
C GLN A 725 35.14 -11.97 -28.51
N ARG A 726 35.44 -13.23 -28.84
CA ARG A 726 36.56 -14.01 -28.31
C ARG A 726 37.25 -14.78 -29.42
N GLU A 727 38.43 -15.30 -29.12
CA GLU A 727 39.07 -16.28 -29.99
C GLU A 727 38.13 -17.48 -30.21
N GLY A 728 37.81 -17.75 -31.48
CA GLY A 728 36.85 -18.80 -31.87
C GLY A 728 35.36 -18.44 -31.68
N TYR A 729 35.02 -17.18 -31.35
CA TYR A 729 33.64 -16.71 -31.21
C TYR A 729 33.53 -15.25 -31.73
N PRO A 730 33.25 -15.05 -33.03
CA PRO A 730 33.33 -13.74 -33.68
C PRO A 730 32.05 -12.89 -33.56
N TYR A 731 31.14 -13.23 -32.64
CA TYR A 731 29.82 -12.60 -32.52
C TYR A 731 29.77 -11.52 -31.42
N GLY A 732 28.87 -10.56 -31.56
CA GLY A 732 28.69 -9.45 -30.62
C GLY A 732 29.74 -8.33 -30.75
N LEU A 733 29.79 -7.45 -29.75
CA LEU A 733 30.76 -6.35 -29.66
C LEU A 733 32.13 -6.84 -29.20
N THR A 734 33.20 -6.16 -29.58
CA THR A 734 34.51 -6.36 -28.92
C THR A 734 34.47 -5.83 -27.47
N PRO A 735 35.29 -6.35 -26.55
CA PRO A 735 35.36 -5.81 -25.18
C PRO A 735 35.65 -4.30 -25.12
N ALA A 736 36.47 -3.78 -26.04
CA ALA A 736 36.75 -2.36 -26.16
C ALA A 736 35.49 -1.57 -26.57
N GLN A 737 34.79 -2.02 -27.61
CA GLN A 737 33.55 -1.38 -28.05
C GLN A 737 32.46 -1.41 -26.98
N LEU A 738 32.30 -2.51 -26.23
CA LEU A 738 31.35 -2.54 -25.12
C LEU A 738 31.73 -1.52 -24.03
N THR A 739 33.02 -1.33 -23.79
CA THR A 739 33.50 -0.33 -22.82
C THR A 739 33.17 1.09 -23.30
N GLU A 740 33.50 1.42 -24.54
CA GLU A 740 33.30 2.76 -25.12
C GLU A 740 31.82 3.10 -25.37
N GLN A 741 31.00 2.13 -25.76
CA GLN A 741 29.61 2.37 -26.20
C GLN A 741 28.56 2.12 -25.12
N ILE A 742 28.87 1.30 -24.10
CA ILE A 742 27.94 0.98 -23.02
C ILE A 742 28.48 1.44 -21.68
N ILE A 743 29.67 1.00 -21.27
CA ILE A 743 30.16 1.24 -19.89
C ILE A 743 30.46 2.73 -19.65
N GLU A 744 31.25 3.37 -20.50
CA GLU A 744 31.63 4.78 -20.36
C GLU A 744 30.42 5.73 -20.44
N PRO A 745 29.45 5.54 -21.36
CA PRO A 745 28.24 6.36 -21.39
C PRO A 745 27.38 6.28 -20.12
N ILE A 746 27.40 5.17 -19.36
CA ILE A 746 26.70 5.13 -18.06
C ILE A 746 27.30 6.15 -17.08
N PHE A 747 28.61 6.39 -17.13
CA PHE A 747 29.26 7.41 -16.30
C PHE A 747 28.93 8.83 -16.76
N ALA A 748 28.74 9.04 -18.07
CA ALA A 748 28.52 10.35 -18.65
C ALA A 748 27.04 10.79 -18.61
N ASP A 749 26.15 9.96 -19.14
CA ASP A 749 24.72 10.24 -19.28
C ASP A 749 23.93 8.91 -19.33
N ARG A 750 23.77 8.29 -18.16
CA ARG A 750 23.03 7.03 -18.01
C ARG A 750 21.60 7.11 -18.55
N PRO A 751 20.79 8.14 -18.24
CA PRO A 751 19.45 8.25 -18.81
C PRO A 751 19.45 8.20 -20.33
N LYS A 752 20.36 8.91 -20.99
CA LYS A 752 20.43 8.90 -22.46
C LYS A 752 20.81 7.53 -23.03
N LEU A 753 21.73 6.83 -22.37
CA LEU A 753 22.08 5.46 -22.75
C LEU A 753 20.87 4.52 -22.61
N LEU A 754 20.13 4.60 -21.51
CA LEU A 754 18.97 3.74 -21.26
C LEU A 754 17.84 3.99 -22.28
N GLU A 755 17.60 5.25 -22.65
CA GLU A 755 16.67 5.62 -23.73
C GLU A 755 17.10 4.99 -25.07
N THR A 756 18.39 5.11 -25.41
CA THR A 756 18.94 4.55 -26.65
C THR A 756 18.88 3.02 -26.66
N PHE A 757 19.16 2.39 -25.52
CA PHE A 757 19.09 0.94 -25.35
C PHE A 757 17.66 0.41 -25.46
N GLY A 758 16.68 1.13 -24.91
CA GLY A 758 15.26 0.80 -25.05
C GLY A 758 14.82 0.74 -26.52
N GLY A 759 15.32 1.65 -27.35
CA GLY A 759 15.03 1.66 -28.80
C GLY A 759 15.55 0.44 -29.57
N MET A 760 16.65 -0.19 -29.12
CA MET A 760 17.21 -1.40 -29.74
C MET A 760 16.60 -2.70 -29.22
N PHE A 761 15.81 -2.62 -28.15
CA PHE A 761 15.29 -3.79 -27.44
C PHE A 761 14.15 -4.50 -28.20
N PHE A 762 13.42 -3.76 -29.04
CA PHE A 762 12.21 -4.22 -29.72
C PHE A 762 12.34 -4.12 -31.24
N ALA A 763 11.87 -5.13 -31.97
CA ALA A 763 11.73 -5.03 -33.42
C ALA A 763 10.42 -4.35 -33.85
N LYS A 764 9.40 -4.34 -32.96
CA LYS A 764 8.13 -3.66 -33.19
C LYS A 764 8.09 -2.31 -32.47
N GLN A 765 7.30 -1.38 -33.02
CA GLN A 765 7.02 -0.12 -32.35
C GLN A 765 6.03 -0.35 -31.21
N HIS A 766 6.32 0.25 -30.06
CA HIS A 766 5.47 0.25 -28.88
C HIS A 766 5.01 1.68 -28.55
N SER A 767 3.99 1.81 -27.71
CA SER A 767 3.48 3.12 -27.30
C SER A 767 4.52 3.90 -26.50
N GLN A 768 4.45 5.23 -26.52
CA GLN A 768 5.37 6.06 -25.75
C GLN A 768 5.28 5.75 -24.25
N SER A 769 4.07 5.57 -23.72
CA SER A 769 3.86 5.20 -22.31
C SER A 769 4.53 3.88 -21.92
N PHE A 770 4.52 2.89 -22.82
CA PHE A 770 5.23 1.63 -22.61
C PHE A 770 6.74 1.85 -22.60
N MET A 771 7.27 2.65 -23.55
CA MET A 771 8.70 2.97 -23.59
C MET A 771 9.13 3.72 -22.33
N ASP A 772 8.32 4.66 -21.84
CA ASP A 772 8.61 5.42 -20.61
C ASP A 772 8.62 4.50 -19.38
N TRP A 773 7.65 3.59 -19.27
CA TRP A 773 7.64 2.54 -18.25
C TRP A 773 8.88 1.65 -18.32
N PHE A 774 9.23 1.17 -19.52
CA PHE A 774 10.38 0.30 -19.72
C PHE A 774 11.70 1.00 -19.36
N HIS A 775 11.85 2.27 -19.74
CA HIS A 775 13.00 3.09 -19.34
C HIS A 775 13.05 3.28 -17.82
N ALA A 776 11.91 3.47 -17.16
CA ALA A 776 11.84 3.59 -15.70
C ALA A 776 12.37 2.34 -14.99
N LEU A 777 12.14 1.13 -15.53
CA LEU A 777 12.70 -0.11 -14.97
C LEU A 777 14.22 -0.08 -14.91
N GLY A 778 14.87 0.42 -15.97
CA GLY A 778 16.32 0.59 -16.01
C GLY A 778 16.83 1.69 -15.07
N MET A 779 16.00 2.69 -14.76
CA MET A 779 16.31 3.77 -13.82
C MET A 779 16.22 3.33 -12.36
N GLU A 780 15.37 2.36 -12.02
CA GLU A 780 15.26 1.79 -10.66
C GLU A 780 16.55 1.07 -10.20
N ALA A 781 17.38 0.61 -11.14
CA ALA A 781 18.66 -0.03 -10.82
C ALA A 781 19.72 0.96 -10.30
N SER A 782 20.61 0.49 -9.43
CA SER A 782 21.76 1.29 -8.97
C SER A 782 22.71 1.59 -10.13
N SER A 783 23.21 2.82 -10.25
CA SER A 783 24.19 3.16 -11.30
C SER A 783 25.44 2.29 -11.19
N TYR A 784 25.90 2.06 -9.96
CA TYR A 784 27.04 1.22 -9.66
C TYR A 784 26.83 -0.25 -10.08
N GLY A 785 25.68 -0.84 -9.72
CA GLY A 785 25.36 -2.22 -10.14
C GLY A 785 25.19 -2.36 -11.64
N THR A 786 24.57 -1.38 -12.30
CA THR A 786 24.46 -1.33 -13.76
C THR A 786 25.83 -1.34 -14.44
N ILE A 787 26.79 -0.57 -13.95
CA ILE A 787 28.17 -0.56 -14.48
C ILE A 787 28.87 -1.89 -14.26
N ASN A 788 28.87 -2.41 -13.03
CA ASN A 788 29.63 -3.61 -12.70
C ASN A 788 29.04 -4.87 -13.35
N SER A 789 27.72 -4.92 -13.54
CA SER A 789 27.08 -6.02 -14.29
C SER A 789 27.37 -5.93 -15.79
N ALA A 790 27.52 -4.71 -16.35
CA ALA A 790 27.99 -4.54 -17.73
C ALA A 790 29.47 -4.96 -17.90
N ILE A 791 30.30 -4.75 -16.87
CA ILE A 791 31.67 -5.29 -16.81
C ILE A 791 31.65 -6.82 -16.78
N ALA A 792 30.79 -7.44 -15.97
CA ALA A 792 30.61 -8.89 -15.96
C ALA A 792 30.18 -9.42 -17.35
N LEU A 793 29.16 -8.80 -17.97
CA LEU A 793 28.76 -9.12 -19.35
C LEU A 793 29.92 -9.00 -20.35
N ARG A 794 30.82 -8.03 -20.17
CA ARG A 794 32.01 -7.87 -21.03
C ARG A 794 32.98 -9.02 -20.88
N ASP A 795 33.21 -9.48 -19.65
CA ASP A 795 34.39 -10.26 -19.31
C ASP A 795 34.14 -11.78 -19.23
N GLU A 796 32.92 -12.20 -18.84
CA GLU A 796 32.56 -13.62 -18.63
C GLU A 796 32.55 -14.46 -19.92
N ASP A 797 32.95 -15.73 -19.82
CA ASP A 797 32.97 -16.72 -20.92
C ASP A 797 32.43 -18.08 -20.46
N LEU A 798 31.20 -18.40 -20.86
CA LEU A 798 30.44 -19.57 -20.40
C LEU A 798 30.48 -20.73 -21.39
N ARG A 799 31.38 -20.72 -22.39
CA ARG A 799 31.46 -21.82 -23.37
C ARG A 799 31.73 -23.18 -22.71
N GLY A 800 32.51 -23.20 -21.63
CA GLY A 800 32.75 -24.41 -20.83
C GLY A 800 31.51 -24.92 -20.11
N ASP A 801 30.63 -24.01 -19.67
CA ASP A 801 29.47 -24.31 -18.84
C ASP A 801 28.33 -24.98 -19.63
N LEU A 802 28.21 -24.71 -20.93
CA LEU A 802 27.13 -25.28 -21.76
C LEU A 802 27.10 -26.82 -21.72
N SER A 803 28.26 -27.45 -21.64
CA SER A 803 28.39 -28.92 -21.59
C SER A 803 27.89 -29.55 -20.28
N SER A 804 27.73 -28.76 -19.22
CA SER A 804 27.23 -29.20 -17.92
C SER A 804 25.71 -29.35 -17.86
N ILE A 805 24.99 -28.75 -18.82
CA ILE A 805 23.52 -28.71 -18.84
C ILE A 805 22.98 -30.07 -19.30
N GLN A 806 22.31 -30.78 -18.39
CA GLN A 806 21.75 -32.12 -18.62
C GLN A 806 20.21 -32.17 -18.55
N VAL A 807 19.57 -31.03 -18.35
CA VAL A 807 18.11 -30.92 -18.25
C VAL A 807 17.50 -30.54 -19.61
N PRO A 808 16.23 -30.90 -19.88
CA PRO A 808 15.53 -30.40 -21.06
C PRO A 808 15.63 -28.88 -21.13
N THR A 809 16.06 -28.37 -22.29
CA THR A 809 16.36 -26.94 -22.47
C THR A 809 15.61 -26.39 -23.67
N ALA A 810 14.91 -25.27 -23.50
CA ALA A 810 14.34 -24.50 -24.61
C ALA A 810 15.10 -23.18 -24.78
N ILE A 811 15.42 -22.83 -26.02
CA ILE A 811 16.07 -21.58 -26.41
C ILE A 811 15.06 -20.78 -27.21
N LEU A 812 14.52 -19.71 -26.64
CA LEU A 812 13.52 -18.84 -27.25
C LEU A 812 14.22 -17.55 -27.67
N HIS A 813 14.35 -17.30 -28.98
CA HIS A 813 15.18 -16.20 -29.48
C HIS A 813 14.56 -15.47 -30.67
N GLY A 814 14.65 -14.14 -30.67
CA GLY A 814 14.22 -13.27 -31.77
C GLY A 814 15.17 -13.30 -32.95
N LYS A 815 14.66 -13.47 -34.17
CA LYS A 815 15.51 -13.53 -35.37
C LYS A 815 16.15 -12.18 -35.72
N LYS A 816 15.56 -11.08 -35.23
CA LYS A 816 16.00 -9.69 -35.45
C LYS A 816 16.67 -9.07 -34.22
N ASP A 817 17.13 -9.90 -33.28
CA ASP A 817 17.81 -9.42 -32.08
C ASP A 817 19.17 -8.78 -32.42
N GLU A 818 19.28 -7.47 -32.26
CA GLU A 818 20.51 -6.70 -32.48
C GLU A 818 21.42 -6.66 -31.24
N ILE A 819 20.89 -6.99 -30.07
CA ILE A 819 21.61 -6.95 -28.78
C ILE A 819 22.33 -8.28 -28.55
N CYS A 820 21.60 -9.39 -28.68
CA CYS A 820 22.14 -10.75 -28.68
C CYS A 820 21.88 -11.38 -30.06
N PRO A 821 22.82 -11.28 -31.01
CA PRO A 821 22.64 -11.79 -32.35
C PRO A 821 22.18 -13.25 -32.36
N PHE A 822 21.34 -13.62 -33.32
CA PHE A 822 20.71 -14.95 -33.38
C PHE A 822 21.72 -16.11 -33.38
N GLU A 823 22.95 -15.89 -33.83
CA GLU A 823 24.05 -16.86 -33.78
C GLU A 823 24.37 -17.33 -32.36
N PHE A 824 24.08 -16.52 -31.33
CA PHE A 824 24.20 -16.94 -29.93
C PHE A 824 23.30 -18.15 -29.66
N ALA A 825 22.05 -18.07 -30.12
CA ALA A 825 21.07 -19.16 -29.99
C ALA A 825 21.51 -20.40 -30.76
N GLU A 826 22.10 -20.23 -31.95
CA GLU A 826 22.63 -21.34 -32.74
C GLU A 826 23.81 -22.03 -32.05
N GLU A 827 24.74 -21.27 -31.47
CA GLU A 827 25.89 -21.81 -30.74
C GLU A 827 25.47 -22.50 -29.43
N MET A 828 24.51 -21.93 -28.70
CA MET A 828 23.91 -22.59 -27.54
C MET A 828 23.20 -23.88 -27.95
N HIS A 829 22.42 -23.88 -29.04
CA HIS A 829 21.69 -25.06 -29.50
C HIS A 829 22.64 -26.18 -29.95
N LYS A 830 23.74 -25.84 -30.62
CA LYS A 830 24.79 -26.80 -30.99
C LYS A 830 25.48 -27.43 -29.78
N SER A 831 25.65 -26.66 -28.70
CA SER A 831 26.46 -27.06 -27.55
C SER A 831 25.65 -27.72 -26.43
N ILE A 832 24.37 -27.37 -26.27
CA ILE A 832 23.48 -27.96 -25.27
C ILE A 832 22.75 -29.14 -25.88
N ALA A 833 23.12 -30.35 -25.45
CA ALA A 833 22.55 -31.59 -25.96
C ALA A 833 21.03 -31.67 -25.70
N GLY A 834 20.27 -31.98 -26.75
CA GLY A 834 18.81 -32.15 -26.65
C GLY A 834 18.01 -30.85 -26.44
N SER A 835 18.65 -29.69 -26.60
CA SER A 835 17.95 -28.40 -26.55
C SER A 835 16.97 -28.23 -27.72
N GLN A 836 15.94 -27.41 -27.53
CA GLN A 836 14.97 -27.03 -28.56
C GLN A 836 15.13 -25.55 -28.90
N LEU A 837 15.41 -25.22 -30.16
CA LEU A 837 15.48 -23.84 -30.62
C LEU A 837 14.12 -23.38 -31.18
N ILE A 838 13.51 -22.40 -30.51
CA ILE A 838 12.22 -21.80 -30.86
C ILE A 838 12.49 -20.38 -31.38
N VAL A 839 12.15 -20.15 -32.65
CA VAL A 839 12.48 -18.93 -33.38
C VAL A 839 11.27 -17.99 -33.47
N PHE A 840 11.52 -16.72 -33.15
CA PHE A 840 10.57 -15.62 -33.27
C PHE A 840 10.99 -14.72 -34.44
N GLU A 841 10.44 -14.99 -35.62
CA GLU A 841 10.88 -14.41 -36.90
C GLU A 841 10.75 -12.88 -36.96
N GLU A 842 9.77 -12.32 -36.26
CA GLU A 842 9.45 -10.89 -36.31
C GLU A 842 9.86 -10.13 -35.04
N SER A 843 10.65 -10.77 -34.18
CA SER A 843 10.99 -10.26 -32.85
C SER A 843 12.46 -9.85 -32.73
N GLY A 844 12.70 -8.79 -31.94
CA GLY A 844 14.01 -8.33 -31.50
C GLY A 844 14.45 -9.03 -30.21
N HIS A 845 15.18 -8.30 -29.34
CA HIS A 845 15.66 -8.84 -28.07
C HIS A 845 14.49 -9.22 -27.14
N GLY A 846 13.47 -8.37 -27.05
CA GLY A 846 12.26 -8.58 -26.26
C GLY A 846 11.17 -9.40 -26.96
N ALA A 847 11.46 -10.64 -27.35
CA ALA A 847 10.49 -11.49 -28.09
C ALA A 847 9.15 -11.71 -27.37
N PHE A 848 9.16 -11.67 -26.03
CA PHE A 848 7.96 -11.77 -25.19
C PHE A 848 7.12 -10.49 -25.15
N TYR A 849 7.57 -9.40 -25.76
CA TYR A 849 6.77 -8.21 -26.05
C TYR A 849 6.37 -8.14 -27.52
N ASP A 850 7.29 -8.45 -28.44
CA ASP A 850 7.04 -8.35 -29.88
C ASP A 850 6.06 -9.44 -30.37
N GLU A 851 6.16 -10.67 -29.89
CA GLU A 851 5.30 -11.81 -30.23
C GLU A 851 4.68 -12.43 -28.95
N LEU A 852 4.15 -11.58 -28.06
CA LEU A 852 3.67 -11.93 -26.71
C LEU A 852 2.82 -13.22 -26.63
N GLU A 853 1.78 -13.33 -27.45
CA GLU A 853 0.86 -14.49 -27.42
C GLU A 853 1.57 -15.80 -27.79
N LYS A 854 2.36 -15.77 -28.86
CA LYS A 854 3.14 -16.92 -29.32
C LYS A 854 4.21 -17.28 -28.29
N PHE A 855 4.88 -16.28 -27.73
CA PHE A 855 5.90 -16.49 -26.71
C PHE A 855 5.31 -17.20 -25.49
N ASN A 856 4.19 -16.70 -24.96
CA ASN A 856 3.51 -17.31 -23.82
C ASN A 856 3.06 -18.73 -24.16
N ALA A 857 2.51 -18.97 -25.36
CA ALA A 857 2.07 -20.30 -25.79
C ALA A 857 3.24 -21.31 -25.84
N GLU A 858 4.37 -20.95 -26.44
CA GLU A 858 5.54 -21.83 -26.53
C GLU A 858 6.20 -22.05 -25.17
N LEU A 859 6.29 -21.02 -24.33
CA LEU A 859 6.81 -21.14 -22.97
C LEU A 859 5.93 -22.08 -22.13
N ILE A 860 4.59 -21.91 -22.16
CA ILE A 860 3.64 -22.79 -21.47
C ILE A 860 3.77 -24.23 -21.98
N ARG A 861 3.88 -24.41 -23.30
CA ARG A 861 4.04 -25.73 -23.93
C ARG A 861 5.30 -26.43 -23.43
N PHE A 862 6.42 -25.71 -23.34
CA PHE A 862 7.67 -26.24 -22.82
C PHE A 862 7.60 -26.56 -21.32
N ILE A 863 6.99 -25.68 -20.52
CA ILE A 863 6.80 -25.92 -19.07
C ILE A 863 5.96 -27.19 -18.86
N LYS A 864 4.85 -27.34 -19.58
CA LYS A 864 3.90 -28.45 -19.44
C LYS A 864 4.28 -29.74 -20.17
N SER A 865 5.32 -29.76 -21.00
CA SER A 865 5.76 -30.99 -21.66
C SER A 865 6.19 -32.05 -20.62
N GLY A 866 5.86 -33.32 -20.84
CA GLY A 866 6.42 -34.39 -20.00
C GLY A 866 7.92 -34.53 -20.21
N LEU A 867 8.62 -35.07 -19.19
CA LEU A 867 10.03 -35.48 -19.30
C LEU A 867 10.21 -36.57 -20.37
#